data_AF-A0A1N7NIC5-F1
#
_entry.id   AF-A0A1N7NIC5-F1
#
_cell.length_a   1.000
_cell.length_b   1.000
_cell.length_c   1.000
_cell.angle_alpha   90.00
_cell.angle_beta   90.00
_cell.angle_gamma   90.00
#
_symmetry.space_group_name_H-M   'P 1'
#
loop_
_entity.id
_entity.type
_entity.pdbx_description
1 polymer ?
#
loop_
_entity_poly.entity_id
_entity_poly.type
_entity_poly.pdbx_seq_one_letter_code
_entity_poly.pdbx_strand_id
1 'polypeptide(L)'
;MKPMTTQPNGRNLVMPRLIPIVLLMILTTLFHSSLHAQFLLLDDMEGNGPCAGKWDYYAGNTTTGKVLYGVNNPAPGGLNTSPKVAQFIKDTTSFEWMSAGCSLPDSFDLHGNTVFKLLVYSNVKEAVLFKLQPGTNYNKAVYFTYTIKNINTWEEASFDFQSVRTRTDLNRIEVHYADGKKANGILYFDLVQGPDPVSITVANTRITMGQEQGTVLQATVHGNTFTHALNKNSWTARWPSGVSIDSLQRVNDSVVNIVLAGNSTEVYSRYEAKLTIAGNQLDSSGAAQYTAKGTVVFAGNPSYTLIFADEFNGTGKPDYTKWTIDPRPKGWINGEQQVYTDSSYDNARMRNGCLVITGRKDYPNYNTTEPWSSGRVITQNKVDFKYGKVEVRARLPRARGSWPAIWLMPTTSAYGDWPKSGELDVMEHVGNNFGTVLSTVHTQNNNWMNGSHTSASKVLANVDSVFHVYAMEWNEDSIRFTYDGVKCYTYVNPKTDWKDWPFDQKFHIILNVAIGGGMGGAITEADWPDSMLVDYVRVYQQGIGTPVLDSISLTPANRAYISGKSYQYTSKVFDQNDFPLPVTPVYSITGTGNSITTGGRATVAQPGTITATAIYNGDTIRATANATLRAANYKPVPARIEAEAFDYSNTCCTETAQDTSGVLDVSYIANTSFMEYDIQTPWAGSYRLQLRVAVNTASSVRILLGDSLLTTLQLPASGGWQNWITVTTPPLQLPGGNQTLVLQSATSGWNFNWLKVIRATDVTLARIAVTPDSTSVFINARKPFKAAAYASDSSRIDLPFTWSVPTKAGVIDTKGVITASDTPGVYYVKAHYNSMFGKAKINVLALPKLARIKVVPDSLTLPLGASQQYTTQGFDQYGSAFAFTGATWSVTGTGNTVSSTGVVTATTNTGSYTVTATKDSISGTALFTTGYGCTFKKRIEAESSTSRSTVPTLETTTDTSGGQNFTGIGYNHWFGYSTLGIPVKGRYNVSFRVLTTAPAQVKLANTGVVYGIINLPNTNGQWATITDTMTIPAISYANVIQHSGTFKFNWFAIDNCANAPAPDSSSLRANTLATLPGKTAPATNTLQVYPNPVNETITIETGNRPYKTMQLLDMSGRLLQQWPVPAGATRFTTHLGNIPVGNYIIRLQGNTAPASVKIIKQ
;
A
#
# COMPACT_ATOMS: atom_id res chain seq x y z
N MET A 1 -30.24 74.84 -21.97
CA MET A 1 -31.32 75.86 -21.93
C MET A 1 -31.98 75.81 -20.55
N LYS A 2 -32.59 76.89 -20.07
CA LYS A 2 -33.57 76.90 -18.94
C LYS A 2 -34.96 76.45 -19.49
N PRO A 3 -36.00 76.13 -18.68
CA PRO A 3 -36.23 76.44 -17.25
C PRO A 3 -36.31 75.14 -16.38
N MET A 4 -36.98 74.96 -15.22
CA MET A 4 -37.97 75.79 -14.51
C MET A 4 -37.98 75.64 -12.95
N THR A 5 -39.08 75.15 -12.35
CA THR A 5 -39.47 75.20 -10.92
C THR A 5 -40.19 73.89 -10.53
N THR A 6 -40.51 73.51 -9.27
CA THR A 6 -41.10 74.26 -8.13
C THR A 6 -40.76 73.70 -6.73
N GLN A 7 -40.78 74.59 -5.71
CA GLN A 7 -40.90 74.32 -4.26
C GLN A 7 -42.42 74.26 -3.85
N PRO A 8 -42.92 74.14 -2.56
CA PRO A 8 -42.37 74.71 -1.30
C PRO A 8 -42.68 73.97 0.06
N ASN A 9 -42.33 74.63 1.19
CA ASN A 9 -42.83 74.50 2.59
C ASN A 9 -42.50 73.21 3.42
N GLY A 10 -42.22 73.24 4.74
CA GLY A 10 -41.77 74.33 5.63
C GLY A 10 -42.67 74.70 6.84
N ARG A 11 -42.20 74.45 8.10
CA ARG A 11 -42.52 75.10 9.41
C ARG A 11 -41.78 74.36 10.57
N ASN A 12 -41.00 75.02 11.45
CA ASN A 12 -41.33 75.75 12.71
C ASN A 12 -41.69 74.81 13.89
N LEU A 13 -41.25 74.99 15.15
CA LEU A 13 -40.38 75.98 15.85
C LEU A 13 -39.66 75.23 17.04
N VAL A 14 -39.02 75.75 18.11
CA VAL A 14 -39.04 77.03 18.87
C VAL A 14 -37.63 77.37 19.46
N MET A 15 -37.54 78.04 20.62
CA MET A 15 -36.36 78.46 21.43
C MET A 15 -36.80 78.61 22.92
N PRO A 16 -35.99 79.04 23.94
CA PRO A 16 -34.63 79.65 23.99
C PRO A 16 -33.66 78.86 24.94
N ARG A 17 -32.60 79.31 25.67
CA ARG A 17 -31.81 80.56 26.00
C ARG A 17 -30.41 80.06 26.58
N LEU A 18 -29.44 80.73 27.24
CA LEU A 18 -29.17 82.09 27.78
C LEU A 18 -27.62 82.35 27.93
N ILE A 19 -27.00 83.10 27.00
CA ILE A 19 -26.04 84.23 27.14
C ILE A 19 -25.30 84.46 28.51
N PRO A 20 -23.99 84.86 28.62
CA PRO A 20 -22.78 84.72 27.76
C PRO A 20 -21.41 84.60 28.56
N ILE A 21 -20.27 85.10 28.00
CA ILE A 21 -19.00 85.61 28.62
C ILE A 21 -17.64 84.89 28.31
N VAL A 22 -16.95 85.42 27.27
CA VAL A 22 -15.54 85.95 27.24
C VAL A 22 -14.26 85.05 27.09
N LEU A 23 -13.52 85.40 26.02
CA LEU A 23 -12.05 85.48 25.77
C LEU A 23 -11.27 84.46 24.89
N LEU A 24 -10.66 85.06 23.86
CA LEU A 24 -9.38 84.82 23.16
C LEU A 24 -9.08 83.54 22.35
N MET A 25 -8.48 83.82 21.18
CA MET A 25 -7.66 82.91 20.38
C MET A 25 -6.36 82.57 21.12
N ILE A 26 -5.94 81.30 21.02
CA ILE A 26 -4.56 80.82 20.86
C ILE A 26 -4.64 79.31 20.51
N LEU A 27 -3.57 78.72 19.98
CA LEU A 27 -3.43 77.30 19.61
C LEU A 27 -4.25 76.78 18.40
N THR A 28 -3.90 77.29 17.22
CA THR A 28 -4.04 76.51 15.97
C THR A 28 -2.90 75.51 15.81
N THR A 29 -2.79 74.54 16.73
CA THR A 29 -1.97 73.31 16.65
C THR A 29 -2.46 72.31 17.71
N LEU A 30 -2.24 71.01 17.52
CA LEU A 30 -2.59 69.88 18.42
C LEU A 30 -4.02 69.28 18.32
N PHE A 31 -4.58 69.16 17.11
CA PHE A 31 -5.50 68.04 16.79
C PHE A 31 -5.05 67.29 15.52
N HIS A 32 -3.90 66.64 15.64
CA HIS A 32 -3.52 65.46 14.86
C HIS A 32 -3.19 64.34 15.85
N SER A 33 -4.21 63.88 16.57
CA SER A 33 -4.14 62.66 17.37
C SER A 33 -4.11 61.46 16.42
N SER A 34 -2.91 60.98 16.12
CA SER A 34 -2.74 59.68 15.45
C SER A 34 -3.48 58.61 16.23
N LEU A 35 -4.37 57.87 15.57
CA LEU A 35 -4.97 56.68 16.17
C LEU A 35 -3.83 55.76 16.59
N HIS A 36 -3.82 55.37 17.86
CA HIS A 36 -2.98 54.28 18.31
C HIS A 36 -3.47 53.00 17.63
N ALA A 37 -2.56 52.14 17.20
CA ALA A 37 -2.91 50.90 16.51
C ALA A 37 -3.90 50.09 17.36
N GLN A 38 -5.03 49.71 16.76
CA GLN A 38 -5.98 48.83 17.43
C GLN A 38 -5.33 47.45 17.63
N PHE A 39 -5.55 46.88 18.81
CA PHE A 39 -5.13 45.52 19.10
C PHE A 39 -6.25 44.56 18.68
N LEU A 40 -5.90 43.55 17.89
CA LEU A 40 -6.79 42.43 17.62
C LEU A 40 -6.94 41.62 18.91
N LEU A 41 -8.19 41.46 19.37
CA LEU A 41 -8.52 40.48 20.40
C LEU A 41 -8.27 39.08 19.83
N LEU A 42 -7.24 38.40 20.33
CA LEU A 42 -6.91 37.03 19.96
C LEU A 42 -7.80 36.04 20.74
N ASP A 43 -7.99 36.29 22.03
CA ASP A 43 -8.93 35.56 22.89
C ASP A 43 -9.31 36.37 24.15
N ASP A 44 -10.57 36.30 24.56
CA ASP A 44 -11.11 36.79 25.85
C ASP A 44 -11.56 35.67 26.80
N MET A 45 -11.31 34.41 26.44
CA MET A 45 -11.74 33.21 27.18
C MET A 45 -13.27 33.07 27.34
N GLU A 46 -14.03 33.91 26.63
CA GLU A 46 -15.51 34.00 26.66
C GLU A 46 -16.13 33.54 25.35
N GLY A 47 -15.32 33.39 24.30
CA GLY A 47 -15.68 32.81 23.02
C GLY A 47 -15.36 33.69 21.82
N ASN A 48 -14.73 34.85 22.02
CA ASN A 48 -14.44 35.80 20.96
C ASN A 48 -12.94 35.80 20.58
N GLY A 49 -12.65 36.22 19.35
CA GLY A 49 -11.30 36.21 18.80
C GLY A 49 -10.91 34.90 18.08
N PRO A 50 -9.88 34.92 17.21
CA PRO A 50 -9.49 33.80 16.38
C PRO A 50 -8.93 32.58 17.15
N CYS A 51 -8.51 32.72 18.41
CA CYS A 51 -8.05 31.60 19.25
C CYS A 51 -9.16 30.91 20.05
N ALA A 52 -10.37 31.49 20.11
CA ALA A 52 -11.46 31.00 20.94
C ALA A 52 -11.72 29.50 20.74
N GLY A 53 -11.59 28.73 21.81
CA GLY A 53 -11.78 27.27 21.83
C GLY A 53 -10.70 26.44 21.11
N LYS A 54 -9.58 27.04 20.67
CA LYS A 54 -8.50 26.39 19.90
C LYS A 54 -7.18 26.26 20.67
N TRP A 55 -7.20 26.50 21.99
CA TRP A 55 -6.00 26.37 22.80
C TRP A 55 -5.65 24.91 23.09
N ASP A 56 -4.41 24.53 22.80
CA ASP A 56 -3.76 23.34 23.32
C ASP A 56 -2.91 23.68 24.56
N TYR A 57 -2.50 22.66 25.32
CA TYR A 57 -1.54 22.84 26.41
C TYR A 57 -0.63 21.62 26.54
N TYR A 58 0.59 21.84 27.03
CA TYR A 58 1.54 20.78 27.36
C TYR A 58 2.10 20.98 28.76
N ALA A 59 1.93 19.98 29.63
CA ALA A 59 2.43 19.99 31.01
C ALA A 59 3.39 18.83 31.33
N GLY A 60 3.63 17.92 30.36
CA GLY A 60 4.38 16.68 30.53
C GLY A 60 3.49 15.46 30.84
N ASN A 61 3.97 14.26 30.51
CA ASN A 61 3.14 13.05 30.46
C ASN A 61 2.76 12.46 31.83
N THR A 62 3.28 13.00 32.94
CA THR A 62 3.15 12.40 34.29
C THR A 62 2.99 13.44 35.41
N THR A 63 2.37 14.60 35.13
CA THR A 63 2.18 15.68 36.13
C THR A 63 0.75 15.76 36.65
N THR A 64 0.58 16.35 37.83
CA THR A 64 -0.69 16.85 38.37
C THR A 64 -1.07 18.27 37.88
N GLY A 65 -0.11 19.01 37.30
CA GLY A 65 -0.33 20.35 36.75
C GLY A 65 -1.11 20.34 35.43
N LYS A 66 -1.90 21.39 35.19
CA LYS A 66 -2.80 21.50 34.03
C LYS A 66 -3.13 22.95 33.70
N VAL A 67 -3.56 23.19 32.46
CA VAL A 67 -4.22 24.45 32.07
C VAL A 67 -5.73 24.21 31.96
N LEU A 68 -6.51 25.15 32.46
CA LEU A 68 -7.98 25.20 32.32
C LEU A 68 -8.37 26.49 31.59
N TYR A 69 -9.38 26.43 30.73
CA TYR A 69 -9.91 27.56 29.97
C TYR A 69 -11.38 27.79 30.35
N GLY A 70 -11.85 29.04 30.30
CA GLY A 70 -13.23 29.39 30.65
C GLY A 70 -13.57 29.23 32.16
N VAL A 71 -12.56 29.27 33.04
CA VAL A 71 -12.80 29.29 34.49
C VAL A 71 -13.27 30.67 34.93
N ASN A 72 -13.90 30.77 36.11
CA ASN A 72 -14.35 32.06 36.61
C ASN A 72 -13.15 32.95 36.98
N ASN A 73 -13.23 34.24 36.66
CA ASN A 73 -12.22 35.23 37.05
C ASN A 73 -12.02 35.24 38.60
N PRO A 74 -10.79 35.14 39.12
CA PRO A 74 -10.50 35.17 40.56
C PRO A 74 -10.74 36.53 41.22
N ALA A 75 -10.75 37.61 40.45
CA ALA A 75 -10.93 38.98 40.92
C ALA A 75 -11.63 39.84 39.84
N PRO A 76 -12.95 39.64 39.61
CA PRO A 76 -13.71 40.40 38.62
C PRO A 76 -13.92 41.85 39.10
N GLY A 77 -13.17 42.78 38.52
CA GLY A 77 -13.18 44.20 38.85
C GLY A 77 -11.82 44.87 38.64
N GLY A 78 -11.84 46.21 38.55
CA GLY A 78 -10.63 46.99 38.28
C GLY A 78 -10.16 46.80 36.84
N LEU A 79 -8.95 46.26 36.64
CA LEU A 79 -8.33 46.12 35.31
C LEU A 79 -8.94 45.00 34.47
N ASN A 80 -9.45 43.93 35.10
CA ASN A 80 -10.12 42.83 34.41
C ASN A 80 -11.59 42.72 34.88
N THR A 81 -12.53 42.90 33.95
CA THR A 81 -13.98 42.75 34.18
C THR A 81 -14.59 41.51 33.54
N SER A 82 -13.83 40.73 32.78
CA SER A 82 -14.26 39.49 32.12
C SER A 82 -14.78 38.49 33.16
N PRO A 83 -16.02 37.97 33.08
CA PRO A 83 -16.45 36.83 33.91
C PRO A 83 -15.57 35.58 33.75
N LYS A 84 -14.92 35.33 32.60
CA LYS A 84 -14.10 34.14 32.33
C LYS A 84 -12.64 34.46 32.03
N VAL A 85 -11.77 33.49 32.34
CA VAL A 85 -10.31 33.56 32.15
C VAL A 85 -9.71 32.17 31.91
N ALA A 86 -8.43 32.11 31.55
CA ALA A 86 -7.62 30.88 31.59
C ALA A 86 -6.84 30.77 32.90
N GLN A 87 -6.44 29.55 33.28
CA GLN A 87 -5.75 29.23 34.53
C GLN A 87 -4.70 28.13 34.33
N PHE A 88 -3.43 28.46 34.55
CA PHE A 88 -2.37 27.49 34.85
C PHE A 88 -2.45 27.07 36.31
N ILE A 89 -2.38 25.77 36.56
CA ILE A 89 -2.09 25.18 37.86
C ILE A 89 -0.75 24.45 37.69
N LYS A 90 0.34 25.00 38.25
CA LYS A 90 1.70 24.44 38.13
C LYS A 90 2.23 23.99 39.49
N ASP A 91 2.92 22.86 39.49
CA ASP A 91 3.58 22.28 40.66
C ASP A 91 4.98 21.75 40.32
N THR A 92 5.73 21.26 41.31
CA THR A 92 7.08 20.70 41.11
C THR A 92 7.12 19.42 40.25
N THR A 93 6.00 18.74 40.01
CA THR A 93 5.92 17.61 39.07
C THR A 93 5.84 18.09 37.62
N SER A 94 5.26 19.28 37.39
CA SER A 94 5.04 19.84 36.05
C SER A 94 6.31 19.97 35.23
N PHE A 95 6.17 19.88 33.91
CA PHE A 95 7.27 20.19 32.99
C PHE A 95 7.71 21.65 33.17
N GLU A 96 9.01 21.90 33.06
CA GLU A 96 9.57 23.23 33.32
C GLU A 96 9.08 24.25 32.27
N TRP A 97 8.95 23.84 31.00
CA TRP A 97 8.34 24.60 29.90
C TRP A 97 6.85 24.27 29.74
N MET A 98 6.10 24.22 30.84
CA MET A 98 4.64 24.04 30.80
C MET A 98 3.97 25.23 30.10
N SER A 99 3.17 24.95 29.07
CA SER A 99 2.67 25.95 28.14
C SER A 99 1.20 25.77 27.75
N ALA A 100 0.59 26.87 27.32
CA ALA A 100 -0.69 26.96 26.62
C ALA A 100 -0.45 27.59 25.25
N GLY A 101 -0.98 27.04 24.16
CA GLY A 101 -0.72 27.51 22.80
C GLY A 101 -1.95 27.60 21.91
N CYS A 102 -1.93 28.56 20.99
CA CYS A 102 -2.94 28.72 19.93
C CYS A 102 -2.23 28.90 18.58
N SER A 103 -2.71 28.20 17.54
CA SER A 103 -2.15 28.28 16.18
C SER A 103 -3.18 28.86 15.21
N LEU A 104 -2.77 29.87 14.44
CA LEU A 104 -3.59 30.53 13.43
C LEU A 104 -3.31 29.95 12.02
N PRO A 105 -4.27 29.98 11.08
CA PRO A 105 -4.04 29.56 9.70
C PRO A 105 -3.01 30.43 8.96
N ASP A 106 -3.04 31.73 9.24
CA ASP A 106 -2.15 32.74 8.67
C ASP A 106 -1.07 33.17 9.67
N SER A 107 0.08 33.64 9.16
CA SER A 107 1.09 34.31 9.99
C SER A 107 0.69 35.75 10.33
N PHE A 108 1.14 36.23 11.49
CA PHE A 108 1.03 37.63 11.90
C PHE A 108 1.83 38.53 10.94
N ASP A 109 1.29 39.70 10.63
CA ASP A 109 2.07 40.80 10.07
C ASP A 109 2.51 41.72 11.22
N LEU A 110 3.82 41.87 11.37
CA LEU A 110 4.45 42.65 12.45
C LEU A 110 5.07 43.96 11.95
N HIS A 111 4.85 44.36 10.70
CA HIS A 111 5.47 45.57 10.14
C HIS A 111 4.92 46.87 10.74
N GLY A 112 3.63 46.90 11.08
CA GLY A 112 2.92 48.10 11.59
C GLY A 112 2.85 48.19 13.12
N ASN A 113 2.72 47.06 13.81
CA ASN A 113 2.69 46.96 15.27
C ASN A 113 3.33 45.61 15.68
N THR A 114 4.20 45.65 16.69
CA THR A 114 5.02 44.52 17.16
C THR A 114 4.66 44.07 18.58
N VAL A 115 3.71 44.75 19.22
CA VAL A 115 3.36 44.54 20.64
C VAL A 115 2.22 43.53 20.76
N PHE A 116 2.42 42.54 21.65
CA PHE A 116 1.38 41.65 22.16
C PHE A 116 1.11 41.97 23.63
N LYS A 117 -0.13 41.77 24.06
CA LYS A 117 -0.60 42.04 25.43
C LYS A 117 -1.42 40.88 25.96
N LEU A 118 -1.44 40.74 27.28
CA LEU A 118 -2.44 39.97 28.02
C LEU A 118 -2.54 40.50 29.44
N LEU A 119 -3.72 40.39 30.05
CA LEU A 119 -3.84 40.56 31.49
C LEU A 119 -3.35 39.29 32.18
N VAL A 120 -2.64 39.47 33.30
CA VAL A 120 -2.12 38.38 34.13
C VAL A 120 -2.43 38.62 35.61
N TYR A 121 -2.72 37.54 36.33
CA TYR A 121 -2.91 37.51 37.77
C TYR A 121 -2.20 36.27 38.30
N SER A 122 -1.31 36.41 39.28
CA SER A 122 -0.59 35.26 39.87
C SER A 122 -0.55 35.35 41.39
N ASN A 123 -0.56 34.20 42.07
CA ASN A 123 -0.37 34.15 43.52
C ASN A 123 1.11 34.25 43.96
N VAL A 124 2.07 34.19 43.02
CA VAL A 124 3.52 34.30 43.26
C VAL A 124 4.22 35.18 42.22
N LYS A 125 5.36 35.78 42.58
CA LYS A 125 6.17 36.65 41.70
C LYS A 125 7.09 35.83 40.78
N GLU A 126 6.49 35.10 39.86
CA GLU A 126 7.19 34.31 38.83
C GLU A 126 7.22 35.01 37.46
N ALA A 127 8.01 34.47 36.54
CA ALA A 127 8.06 34.94 35.15
C ALA A 127 6.95 34.29 34.30
N VAL A 128 6.25 35.12 33.51
CA VAL A 128 5.39 34.71 32.40
C VAL A 128 6.16 34.92 31.10
N LEU A 129 6.26 33.91 30.26
CA LEU A 129 6.91 33.99 28.95
C LEU A 129 5.84 33.96 27.85
N PHE A 130 5.93 34.89 26.90
CA PHE A 130 5.10 34.91 25.69
C PHE A 130 5.98 34.61 24.47
N LYS A 131 5.54 33.70 23.61
CA LYS A 131 6.34 33.16 22.49
C LYS A 131 5.58 33.19 21.18
N LEU A 132 6.27 33.55 20.11
CA LEU A 132 5.83 33.41 18.72
C LEU A 132 6.66 32.34 18.01
N GLN A 133 6.03 31.45 17.22
CA GLN A 133 6.76 30.46 16.42
C GLN A 133 6.06 30.06 15.09
N PRO A 134 6.80 29.51 14.11
CA PRO A 134 6.23 28.93 12.89
C PRO A 134 5.65 27.53 13.14
N GLY A 135 4.33 27.43 13.24
CA GLY A 135 3.61 26.18 13.53
C GLY A 135 4.20 25.48 14.76
N THR A 136 4.59 24.21 14.61
CA THR A 136 5.26 23.43 15.67
C THR A 136 6.79 23.56 15.69
N ASN A 137 7.40 24.38 14.83
CA ASN A 137 8.85 24.47 14.69
C ASN A 137 9.49 25.42 15.74
N TYR A 138 9.70 24.88 16.94
CA TYR A 138 10.32 25.57 18.07
C TYR A 138 11.75 26.10 17.79
N ASN A 139 12.51 25.51 16.86
CA ASN A 139 13.86 25.97 16.49
C ASN A 139 13.89 27.37 15.84
N LYS A 140 12.71 27.90 15.46
CA LYS A 140 12.53 29.25 14.92
C LYS A 140 11.68 30.15 15.82
N ALA A 141 11.43 29.75 17.07
CA ALA A 141 10.68 30.55 18.02
C ALA A 141 11.44 31.81 18.46
N VAL A 142 10.70 32.86 18.83
CA VAL A 142 11.20 34.03 19.56
C VAL A 142 10.24 34.33 20.69
N TYR A 143 10.75 34.77 21.84
CA TYR A 143 9.98 34.96 23.06
C TYR A 143 10.51 36.10 23.91
N PHE A 144 9.65 36.63 24.78
CA PHE A 144 9.99 37.62 25.79
C PHE A 144 9.35 37.26 27.13
N THR A 145 9.92 37.76 28.23
CA THR A 145 9.49 37.46 29.60
C THR A 145 8.98 38.70 30.32
N TYR A 146 7.92 38.51 31.11
CA TYR A 146 7.34 39.50 32.01
C TYR A 146 7.30 38.92 33.42
N THR A 147 8.02 39.53 34.36
CA THR A 147 7.99 39.11 35.77
C THR A 147 6.79 39.76 36.47
N ILE A 148 5.95 38.94 37.11
CA ILE A 148 4.82 39.40 37.91
C ILE A 148 5.31 40.36 39.02
N LYS A 149 4.79 41.58 39.01
CA LYS A 149 5.13 42.65 39.95
C LYS A 149 4.24 42.57 41.19
N ASN A 150 2.96 42.24 41.00
CA ASN A 150 1.94 42.26 42.04
C ASN A 150 1.27 40.89 42.17
N ILE A 151 1.28 40.30 43.37
CA ILE A 151 0.56 39.04 43.61
C ILE A 151 -0.91 39.31 43.94
N ASN A 152 -1.78 38.40 43.53
CA ASN A 152 -3.23 38.44 43.74
C ASN A 152 -3.93 39.71 43.22
N THR A 153 -3.37 40.32 42.17
CA THR A 153 -3.90 41.50 41.49
C THR A 153 -3.74 41.33 39.98
N TRP A 154 -4.70 41.81 39.19
CA TRP A 154 -4.56 41.87 37.73
C TRP A 154 -3.59 42.98 37.31
N GLU A 155 -2.62 42.65 36.46
CA GLU A 155 -1.73 43.60 35.78
C GLU A 155 -1.62 43.29 34.28
N GLU A 156 -1.30 44.30 33.46
CA GLU A 156 -1.05 44.12 32.03
C GLU A 156 0.40 43.65 31.80
N ALA A 157 0.57 42.48 31.20
CA ALA A 157 1.84 42.02 30.66
C ALA A 157 1.92 42.36 29.16
N SER A 158 2.98 43.08 28.77
CA SER A 158 3.19 43.59 27.42
C SER A 158 4.55 43.13 26.90
N PHE A 159 4.57 42.67 25.64
CA PHE A 159 5.70 41.97 25.02
C PHE A 159 5.94 42.54 23.61
N ASP A 160 7.10 43.15 23.37
CA ASP A 160 7.43 43.81 22.09
C ASP A 160 8.37 42.94 21.23
N PHE A 161 7.87 42.51 20.07
CA PHE A 161 8.58 41.67 19.11
C PHE A 161 9.29 42.47 18.01
N GLN A 162 9.72 43.72 18.27
CA GLN A 162 10.39 44.60 17.31
C GLN A 162 11.58 43.96 16.57
N SER A 163 12.31 43.06 17.23
CA SER A 163 13.45 42.31 16.66
C SER A 163 13.08 41.35 15.53
N VAL A 164 11.80 40.98 15.40
CA VAL A 164 11.26 40.08 14.36
C VAL A 164 10.19 40.75 13.48
N ARG A 165 10.09 42.09 13.48
CA ARG A 165 9.04 42.85 12.76
C ARG A 165 8.93 42.56 11.25
N THR A 166 9.96 41.97 10.63
CA THR A 166 10.02 41.61 9.21
C THR A 166 9.77 40.13 8.93
N ARG A 167 9.48 39.31 9.96
CA ARG A 167 9.18 37.88 9.79
C ARG A 167 7.72 37.67 9.41
N THR A 168 7.51 36.87 8.37
CA THR A 168 6.20 36.51 7.82
C THR A 168 5.88 35.02 7.99
N ASP A 169 6.60 34.33 8.89
CA ASP A 169 6.47 32.89 9.15
C ASP A 169 5.96 32.56 10.57
N LEU A 170 5.56 33.55 11.37
CA LEU A 170 5.11 33.38 12.76
C LEU A 170 3.57 33.30 12.82
N ASN A 171 3.01 32.12 13.12
CA ASN A 171 1.54 31.91 13.18
C ASN A 171 1.02 31.20 14.45
N ARG A 172 1.89 30.90 15.44
CA ARG A 172 1.49 30.31 16.72
C ARG A 172 1.95 31.18 17.89
N ILE A 173 1.02 31.48 18.79
CA ILE A 173 1.30 32.07 20.11
C ILE A 173 1.41 30.98 21.17
N GLU A 174 2.26 31.16 22.17
CA GLU A 174 2.20 30.38 23.42
C GLU A 174 2.45 31.27 24.65
N VAL A 175 1.69 31.00 25.71
CA VAL A 175 1.91 31.50 27.07
C VAL A 175 2.59 30.39 27.87
N HIS A 176 3.63 30.72 28.63
CA HIS A 176 4.39 29.82 29.50
C HIS A 176 4.47 30.43 30.90
N TYR A 177 4.35 29.61 31.93
CA TYR A 177 4.35 30.07 33.33
C TYR A 177 5.54 29.50 34.10
N ALA A 178 6.25 30.35 34.85
CA ALA A 178 7.55 30.07 35.48
C ALA A 178 8.58 29.58 34.45
N ASP A 179 9.03 30.52 33.62
CA ASP A 179 10.01 30.37 32.54
C ASP A 179 11.16 29.41 32.88
N GLY A 180 11.27 28.31 32.12
CA GLY A 180 12.30 27.27 32.25
C GLY A 180 12.40 26.59 33.61
N LYS A 181 11.40 26.70 34.50
CA LYS A 181 11.51 26.28 35.92
C LYS A 181 10.34 25.44 36.41
N LYS A 182 10.66 24.48 37.29
CA LYS A 182 9.68 23.83 38.17
C LYS A 182 9.35 24.77 39.33
N ALA A 183 8.07 25.17 39.45
CA ALA A 183 7.59 26.10 40.45
C ALA A 183 6.17 25.72 40.89
N ASN A 184 5.79 26.07 42.13
CA ASN A 184 4.44 25.93 42.63
C ASN A 184 3.68 27.26 42.50
N GLY A 185 2.50 27.26 41.88
CA GLY A 185 1.62 28.42 41.90
C GLY A 185 0.51 28.38 40.85
N ILE A 186 -0.27 29.45 40.81
CA ILE A 186 -1.41 29.63 39.92
C ILE A 186 -1.24 30.94 39.18
N LEU A 187 -1.18 30.88 37.85
CA LEU A 187 -1.28 32.03 36.95
C LEU A 187 -2.62 31.96 36.24
N TYR A 188 -3.40 33.03 36.32
CA TYR A 188 -4.51 33.28 35.41
C TYR A 188 -4.05 34.25 34.33
N PHE A 189 -4.57 34.07 33.11
CA PHE A 189 -4.35 35.00 32.01
C PHE A 189 -5.62 35.18 31.18
N ASP A 190 -5.75 36.37 30.59
CA ASP A 190 -6.96 36.81 29.91
C ASP A 190 -6.70 37.99 28.96
N LEU A 191 -7.69 38.34 28.12
CA LEU A 191 -7.66 39.43 27.13
C LEU A 191 -6.35 39.41 26.31
N VAL A 192 -6.08 38.25 25.71
CA VAL A 192 -4.91 38.03 24.88
C VAL A 192 -5.09 38.85 23.60
N GLN A 193 -4.15 39.76 23.36
CA GLN A 193 -4.22 40.79 22.33
C GLN A 193 -2.93 40.82 21.52
N GLY A 194 -3.07 41.04 20.22
CA GLY A 194 -1.95 41.20 19.29
C GLY A 194 -2.15 42.39 18.36
N PRO A 195 -1.20 42.65 17.44
CA PRO A 195 -1.43 43.60 16.36
C PRO A 195 -2.58 43.13 15.46
N ASP A 196 -3.47 44.04 15.04
CA ASP A 196 -4.43 43.76 13.97
C ASP A 196 -3.77 43.95 12.60
N PRO A 197 -3.53 42.89 11.81
CA PRO A 197 -2.78 42.98 10.57
C PRO A 197 -3.68 43.44 9.41
N VAL A 198 -3.38 44.62 8.86
CA VAL A 198 -4.05 45.16 7.66
C VAL A 198 -4.04 44.10 6.55
N SER A 199 -5.20 43.57 6.23
CA SER A 199 -5.33 42.46 5.29
C SER A 199 -6.58 42.60 4.45
N ILE A 200 -6.48 42.16 3.19
CA ILE A 200 -7.58 42.20 2.23
C ILE A 200 -7.99 40.75 1.93
N THR A 201 -9.29 40.47 1.93
CA THR A 201 -9.88 39.20 1.52
C THR A 201 -10.71 39.41 0.26
N VAL A 202 -10.73 38.45 -0.66
CA VAL A 202 -11.60 38.41 -1.84
C VAL A 202 -12.52 37.19 -1.77
N ALA A 203 -13.79 37.34 -2.17
CA ALA A 203 -14.73 36.23 -2.18
C ALA A 203 -14.28 35.13 -3.18
N ASN A 204 -14.32 33.86 -2.74
CA ASN A 204 -13.98 32.72 -3.59
C ASN A 204 -14.94 32.66 -4.79
N THR A 205 -14.41 32.92 -5.98
CA THR A 205 -15.21 33.13 -7.20
C THR A 205 -14.66 32.30 -8.34
N ARG A 206 -15.54 31.70 -9.15
CA ARG A 206 -15.19 30.96 -10.35
C ARG A 206 -15.79 31.65 -11.58
N ILE A 207 -14.96 32.00 -12.54
CA ILE A 207 -15.34 32.74 -13.75
C ILE A 207 -15.15 31.82 -14.95
N THR A 208 -16.24 31.48 -15.65
CA THR A 208 -16.17 30.72 -16.90
C THR A 208 -15.59 31.60 -18.00
N MET A 209 -14.75 31.02 -18.88
CA MET A 209 -14.34 31.73 -20.11
C MET A 209 -15.59 32.08 -20.94
N GLY A 210 -15.67 33.32 -21.42
CA GLY A 210 -16.86 33.88 -22.08
C GLY A 210 -17.91 34.48 -21.13
N GLN A 211 -17.66 34.49 -19.81
CA GLN A 211 -18.52 35.09 -18.78
C GLN A 211 -17.78 36.12 -17.91
N GLU A 212 -16.61 36.60 -18.35
CA GLU A 212 -15.78 37.55 -17.61
C GLU A 212 -16.42 38.95 -17.58
N GLN A 213 -17.02 39.40 -18.68
CA GLN A 213 -17.68 40.69 -18.83
C GLN A 213 -18.82 40.87 -17.81
N GLY A 214 -18.72 41.90 -16.97
CA GLY A 214 -19.72 42.23 -15.96
C GLY A 214 -19.68 41.36 -14.70
N THR A 215 -18.75 40.39 -14.62
CA THR A 215 -18.53 39.66 -13.36
C THR A 215 -18.09 40.62 -12.27
N VAL A 216 -18.65 40.46 -11.07
CA VAL A 216 -18.35 41.27 -9.88
C VAL A 216 -17.57 40.43 -8.88
N LEU A 217 -16.36 40.89 -8.53
CA LEU A 217 -15.56 40.35 -7.42
C LEU A 217 -15.72 41.27 -6.21
N GLN A 218 -15.91 40.71 -5.01
CA GLN A 218 -15.98 41.50 -3.79
C GLN A 218 -14.67 41.39 -3.00
N ALA A 219 -14.07 42.54 -2.69
CA ALA A 219 -12.89 42.67 -1.84
C ALA A 219 -13.24 43.39 -0.54
N THR A 220 -12.76 42.86 0.59
CA THR A 220 -13.01 43.38 1.94
C THR A 220 -11.68 43.61 2.65
N VAL A 221 -11.49 44.75 3.29
CA VAL A 221 -10.30 45.06 4.11
C VAL A 221 -10.61 44.96 5.61
N HIS A 222 -9.67 44.39 6.35
CA HIS A 222 -9.66 44.23 7.81
C HIS A 222 -8.48 45.02 8.39
N GLY A 223 -8.62 45.52 9.63
CA GLY A 223 -7.62 46.38 10.29
C GLY A 223 -7.40 47.77 9.66
N ASN A 224 -8.23 48.17 8.69
CA ASN A 224 -8.09 49.42 7.93
C ASN A 224 -9.39 49.79 7.21
N THR A 225 -9.40 50.93 6.51
CA THR A 225 -10.49 51.35 5.62
C THR A 225 -9.96 51.65 4.22
N PHE A 226 -10.80 51.45 3.19
CA PHE A 226 -10.52 51.85 1.82
C PHE A 226 -10.70 53.35 1.65
N THR A 227 -9.78 54.03 0.97
CA THR A 227 -9.89 55.47 0.72
C THR A 227 -11.19 55.82 -0.03
N HIS A 228 -11.69 57.03 0.20
CA HIS A 228 -12.90 57.53 -0.48
C HIS A 228 -12.71 57.67 -2.00
N ALA A 229 -11.47 57.79 -2.48
CA ALA A 229 -11.13 57.98 -3.90
C ALA A 229 -10.26 56.81 -4.42
N LEU A 230 -10.92 55.75 -4.87
CA LEU A 230 -10.26 54.56 -5.43
C LEU A 230 -9.83 54.76 -6.88
N ASN A 231 -8.70 54.18 -7.24
CA ASN A 231 -8.13 54.19 -8.60
C ASN A 231 -7.95 52.76 -9.08
N LYS A 232 -8.67 52.35 -10.13
CA LYS A 232 -8.59 50.98 -10.66
C LYS A 232 -7.20 50.57 -11.16
N ASN A 233 -6.34 51.51 -11.51
CA ASN A 233 -4.95 51.21 -11.90
C ASN A 233 -4.07 50.81 -10.71
N SER A 234 -4.52 51.07 -9.47
CA SER A 234 -3.89 50.59 -8.23
C SER A 234 -4.30 49.16 -7.86
N TRP A 235 -5.16 48.51 -8.65
CA TRP A 235 -5.69 47.17 -8.41
C TRP A 235 -5.31 46.26 -9.59
N THR A 236 -4.41 45.30 -9.35
CA THR A 236 -3.78 44.51 -10.41
C THR A 236 -3.94 43.01 -10.16
N ALA A 237 -4.08 42.24 -11.23
CA ALA A 237 -4.04 40.78 -11.22
C ALA A 237 -3.56 40.29 -12.60
N ARG A 238 -3.26 38.99 -12.73
CA ARG A 238 -3.16 38.35 -14.05
C ARG A 238 -4.57 38.18 -14.61
N TRP A 239 -5.06 39.17 -15.36
CA TRP A 239 -6.31 39.05 -16.10
C TRP A 239 -6.10 38.26 -17.42
N PRO A 240 -7.12 37.55 -17.95
CA PRO A 240 -7.04 36.97 -19.29
C PRO A 240 -6.84 38.04 -20.38
N SER A 241 -6.28 37.65 -21.53
CA SER A 241 -6.09 38.56 -22.67
C SER A 241 -7.44 39.14 -23.11
N GLY A 242 -7.59 40.46 -23.11
CA GLY A 242 -8.85 41.17 -23.38
C GLY A 242 -9.73 41.50 -22.16
N VAL A 243 -9.42 40.99 -20.97
CA VAL A 243 -10.17 41.24 -19.73
C VAL A 243 -9.48 42.30 -18.86
N SER A 244 -10.25 43.17 -18.20
CA SER A 244 -9.74 44.25 -17.35
C SER A 244 -10.74 44.63 -16.24
N ILE A 245 -10.36 45.53 -15.32
CA ILE A 245 -11.32 46.16 -14.40
C ILE A 245 -12.07 47.25 -15.16
N ASP A 246 -13.41 47.18 -15.17
CA ASP A 246 -14.30 48.25 -15.60
C ASP A 246 -14.31 49.39 -14.58
N SER A 247 -14.83 49.09 -13.39
CA SER A 247 -15.12 50.06 -12.34
C SER A 247 -14.92 49.46 -10.94
N LEU A 248 -14.62 50.33 -9.98
CA LEU A 248 -14.59 50.01 -8.55
C LEU A 248 -15.77 50.70 -7.88
N GLN A 249 -16.60 49.94 -7.18
CA GLN A 249 -17.81 50.40 -6.51
C GLN A 249 -17.63 50.17 -5.00
N ARG A 250 -17.25 51.24 -4.27
CA ARG A 250 -17.10 51.22 -2.81
C ARG A 250 -18.49 51.06 -2.17
N VAL A 251 -18.70 49.94 -1.48
CA VAL A 251 -19.99 49.56 -0.87
C VAL A 251 -20.12 50.17 0.53
N ASN A 252 -19.03 50.16 1.29
CA ASN A 252 -18.86 50.84 2.58
C ASN A 252 -17.35 51.07 2.81
N ASP A 253 -16.95 51.47 4.03
CA ASP A 253 -15.55 51.78 4.33
C ASP A 253 -14.60 50.58 4.30
N SER A 254 -15.13 49.36 4.42
CA SER A 254 -14.35 48.12 4.43
C SER A 254 -14.59 47.23 3.20
N VAL A 255 -15.52 47.55 2.29
CA VAL A 255 -15.94 46.66 1.19
C VAL A 255 -15.99 47.39 -0.17
N VAL A 256 -15.39 46.78 -1.19
CA VAL A 256 -15.36 47.25 -2.59
C VAL A 256 -15.78 46.12 -3.53
N ASN A 257 -16.73 46.40 -4.41
CA ASN A 257 -17.05 45.56 -5.56
C ASN A 257 -16.19 45.98 -6.76
N ILE A 258 -15.57 45.02 -7.42
CA ILE A 258 -14.72 45.18 -8.61
C ILE A 258 -15.50 44.61 -9.79
N VAL A 259 -15.89 45.44 -10.75
CA VAL A 259 -16.59 45.01 -11.96
C VAL A 259 -15.56 44.75 -13.06
N LEU A 260 -15.66 43.62 -13.77
CA LEU A 260 -14.79 43.28 -14.90
C LEU A 260 -15.39 43.75 -16.24
N ALA A 261 -14.53 44.14 -17.18
CA ALA A 261 -14.85 44.44 -18.57
C ALA A 261 -14.06 43.54 -19.52
N GLY A 262 -14.69 43.21 -20.66
CA GLY A 262 -14.18 42.30 -21.67
C GLY A 262 -14.45 40.83 -21.31
N ASN A 263 -14.62 40.01 -22.35
CA ASN A 263 -14.41 38.56 -22.31
C ASN A 263 -13.04 38.26 -22.94
N SER A 264 -12.43 37.10 -22.65
CA SER A 264 -11.11 36.84 -23.21
C SER A 264 -11.12 36.67 -24.74
N THR A 265 -10.16 37.31 -25.40
CA THR A 265 -9.92 37.21 -26.85
C THR A 265 -9.12 35.96 -27.25
N GLU A 266 -8.58 35.22 -26.27
CA GLU A 266 -7.73 34.05 -26.47
C GLU A 266 -8.23 32.87 -25.63
N VAL A 267 -7.99 31.65 -26.11
CA VAL A 267 -8.33 30.44 -25.35
C VAL A 267 -7.27 30.17 -24.29
N TYR A 268 -7.57 30.44 -23.03
CA TYR A 268 -6.63 30.34 -21.90
C TYR A 268 -6.92 29.10 -21.01
N SER A 269 -5.93 28.67 -20.22
CA SER A 269 -6.07 27.53 -19.28
C SER A 269 -6.62 27.94 -17.90
N ARG A 270 -7.14 26.98 -17.13
CA ARG A 270 -7.58 27.20 -15.75
C ARG A 270 -6.44 27.74 -14.88
N TYR A 271 -6.58 28.93 -14.29
CA TYR A 271 -5.62 29.46 -13.32
C TYR A 271 -6.28 30.32 -12.24
N GLU A 272 -5.54 30.58 -11.16
CA GLU A 272 -5.98 31.42 -10.04
C GLU A 272 -5.38 32.82 -10.16
N ALA A 273 -6.24 33.83 -10.28
CA ALA A 273 -5.84 35.23 -10.30
C ALA A 273 -5.64 35.75 -8.87
N LYS A 274 -4.39 36.06 -8.52
CA LYS A 274 -4.07 36.78 -7.29
C LYS A 274 -4.26 38.28 -7.53
N LEU A 275 -5.13 38.89 -6.75
CA LEU A 275 -5.40 40.32 -6.76
C LEU A 275 -4.45 41.04 -5.81
N THR A 276 -3.81 42.11 -6.29
CA THR A 276 -2.91 42.97 -5.52
C THR A 276 -3.42 44.41 -5.55
N ILE A 277 -3.49 45.03 -4.38
CA ILE A 277 -4.01 46.38 -4.16
C ILE A 277 -2.86 47.25 -3.65
N ALA A 278 -2.59 48.40 -4.26
CA ALA A 278 -1.58 49.32 -3.78
C ALA A 278 -1.98 49.94 -2.43
N GLY A 279 -1.02 50.14 -1.52
CA GLY A 279 -1.30 50.63 -0.16
C GLY A 279 -1.92 52.03 -0.11
N ASN A 280 -1.77 52.83 -1.17
CA ASN A 280 -2.43 54.13 -1.32
C ASN A 280 -3.96 54.05 -1.61
N GLN A 281 -4.53 52.84 -1.61
CA GLN A 281 -5.97 52.60 -1.65
C GLN A 281 -6.58 52.41 -0.26
N LEU A 282 -5.75 52.42 0.80
CA LEU A 282 -6.18 52.37 2.20
C LEU A 282 -5.85 53.69 2.90
N ASP A 283 -6.67 54.08 3.89
CA ASP A 283 -6.51 55.37 4.59
C ASP A 283 -5.25 55.39 5.49
N SER A 284 -4.71 54.23 5.86
CA SER A 284 -3.40 54.12 6.53
C SER A 284 -2.48 53.10 5.84
N SER A 285 -1.54 53.58 5.02
CA SER A 285 -0.69 52.72 4.19
C SER A 285 0.51 52.12 4.97
N GLY A 286 0.30 51.01 5.67
CA GLY A 286 1.38 50.29 6.38
C GLY A 286 2.35 49.53 5.46
N ALA A 287 1.88 49.08 4.29
CA ALA A 287 2.68 48.41 3.26
C ALA A 287 2.47 49.06 1.89
N ALA A 288 3.44 48.91 0.98
CA ALA A 288 3.37 49.47 -0.37
C ALA A 288 2.30 48.81 -1.25
N GLN A 289 2.04 47.51 -1.04
CA GLN A 289 1.02 46.71 -1.71
C GLN A 289 0.51 45.61 -0.77
N TYR A 290 -0.74 45.22 -0.95
CA TYR A 290 -1.43 44.14 -0.24
C TYR A 290 -1.93 43.11 -1.25
N THR A 291 -1.60 41.83 -1.07
CA THR A 291 -2.19 40.73 -1.85
C THR A 291 -3.46 40.25 -1.16
N ALA A 292 -4.57 40.16 -1.88
CA ALA A 292 -5.83 39.69 -1.34
C ALA A 292 -5.80 38.16 -1.09
N LYS A 293 -6.30 37.74 0.07
CA LYS A 293 -6.50 36.34 0.45
C LYS A 293 -7.84 35.83 -0.09
N GLY A 294 -7.86 34.66 -0.72
CA GLY A 294 -9.04 34.09 -1.37
C GLY A 294 -8.74 33.70 -2.81
N THR A 295 -9.67 33.00 -3.45
CA THR A 295 -9.42 32.30 -4.72
C THR A 295 -10.35 32.78 -5.83
N VAL A 296 -9.80 33.53 -6.80
CA VAL A 296 -10.50 33.86 -8.05
C VAL A 296 -10.02 32.92 -9.16
N VAL A 297 -10.78 31.88 -9.44
CA VAL A 297 -10.48 30.90 -10.49
C VAL A 297 -11.04 31.39 -11.82
N PHE A 298 -10.18 31.69 -12.79
CA PHE A 298 -10.61 31.70 -14.19
C PHE A 298 -10.61 30.25 -14.69
N ALA A 299 -11.75 29.74 -15.15
CA ALA A 299 -11.97 28.31 -15.39
C ALA A 299 -11.25 27.75 -16.63
N GLY A 300 -10.82 28.63 -17.55
CA GLY A 300 -10.23 28.27 -18.83
C GLY A 300 -11.26 27.76 -19.85
N ASN A 301 -10.74 27.20 -20.95
CA ASN A 301 -11.51 26.61 -22.04
C ASN A 301 -12.64 25.67 -21.56
N PRO A 302 -13.92 25.93 -21.88
CA PRO A 302 -15.03 25.05 -21.49
C PRO A 302 -15.11 23.76 -22.33
N SER A 303 -14.33 23.64 -23.42
CA SER A 303 -14.31 22.48 -24.30
C SER A 303 -13.33 21.39 -23.82
N TYR A 304 -13.61 20.13 -24.16
CA TYR A 304 -12.71 19.00 -23.89
C TYR A 304 -11.60 18.90 -24.94
N THR A 305 -10.37 19.25 -24.55
CA THR A 305 -9.14 19.06 -25.35
C THR A 305 -8.58 17.66 -25.13
N LEU A 306 -8.22 16.93 -26.18
CA LEU A 306 -7.58 15.60 -26.08
C LEU A 306 -6.15 15.77 -25.55
N ILE A 307 -5.83 15.13 -24.42
CA ILE A 307 -4.50 15.20 -23.77
C ILE A 307 -3.70 13.89 -23.89
N PHE A 308 -4.37 12.75 -24.07
CA PHE A 308 -3.74 11.45 -24.25
C PHE A 308 -4.59 10.53 -25.11
N ALA A 309 -3.94 9.73 -25.95
CA ALA A 309 -4.57 8.65 -26.69
C ALA A 309 -3.64 7.44 -26.83
N ASP A 310 -4.23 6.25 -26.79
CA ASP A 310 -3.64 5.03 -27.36
C ASP A 310 -4.68 4.27 -28.17
N GLU A 311 -4.39 4.11 -29.45
CA GLU A 311 -5.28 3.54 -30.49
C GLU A 311 -4.86 2.11 -30.87
N PHE A 312 -3.92 1.52 -30.12
CA PHE A 312 -3.41 0.14 -30.21
C PHE A 312 -3.09 -0.45 -31.60
N ASN A 313 -2.86 0.41 -32.60
CA ASN A 313 -2.55 0.09 -34.01
C ASN A 313 -1.25 -0.71 -34.25
N GLY A 314 -0.58 -1.19 -33.20
CA GLY A 314 0.65 -1.97 -33.27
C GLY A 314 0.43 -3.48 -33.10
N THR A 315 1.54 -4.22 -33.09
CA THR A 315 1.57 -5.67 -32.82
C THR A 315 2.58 -6.02 -31.74
N GLY A 316 2.19 -6.87 -30.79
CA GLY A 316 3.09 -7.39 -29.75
C GLY A 316 2.77 -6.82 -28.38
N LYS A 317 3.74 -6.18 -27.72
CA LYS A 317 3.55 -5.58 -26.38
C LYS A 317 2.93 -4.18 -26.50
N PRO A 318 2.11 -3.72 -25.53
CA PRO A 318 1.69 -2.32 -25.46
C PRO A 318 2.91 -1.40 -25.30
N ASP A 319 2.76 -0.14 -25.73
CA ASP A 319 3.82 0.88 -25.67
C ASP A 319 4.27 1.12 -24.22
N TYR A 320 5.56 0.85 -23.93
CA TYR A 320 6.10 1.02 -22.58
C TYR A 320 6.29 2.48 -22.15
N THR A 321 6.21 3.45 -23.05
CA THR A 321 6.16 4.88 -22.68
C THR A 321 4.79 5.28 -22.12
N LYS A 322 3.73 4.52 -22.44
CA LYS A 322 2.35 4.74 -21.99
C LYS A 322 1.91 3.77 -20.88
N TRP A 323 2.26 2.49 -21.02
CA TRP A 323 1.73 1.39 -20.21
C TRP A 323 2.81 0.60 -19.46
N THR A 324 2.45 0.06 -18.31
CA THR A 324 3.21 -0.96 -17.56
C THR A 324 2.37 -2.23 -17.48
N ILE A 325 2.95 -3.39 -17.75
CA ILE A 325 2.32 -4.70 -17.45
C ILE A 325 2.60 -5.00 -15.97
N ASP A 326 1.56 -5.22 -15.19
CA ASP A 326 1.60 -5.24 -13.72
C ASP A 326 1.32 -6.64 -13.15
N PRO A 327 2.34 -7.49 -12.96
CA PRO A 327 2.16 -8.86 -12.49
C PRO A 327 1.86 -8.96 -10.99
N ARG A 328 0.94 -9.84 -10.60
CA ARG A 328 0.47 -10.04 -9.22
C ARG A 328 0.18 -11.52 -8.94
N PRO A 329 0.36 -12.00 -7.70
CA PRO A 329 0.06 -13.39 -7.33
C PRO A 329 -1.44 -13.70 -7.37
N LYS A 330 -1.79 -14.98 -7.32
CA LYS A 330 -3.16 -15.42 -7.07
C LYS A 330 -3.70 -14.83 -5.76
N GLY A 331 -4.97 -14.42 -5.76
CA GLY A 331 -5.69 -13.97 -4.57
C GLY A 331 -5.24 -12.62 -4.02
N TRP A 332 -4.58 -11.79 -4.83
CA TRP A 332 -3.84 -10.60 -4.37
C TRP A 332 -4.68 -9.63 -3.52
N ILE A 333 -5.92 -9.31 -3.93
CA ILE A 333 -6.84 -8.48 -3.13
C ILE A 333 -8.17 -9.23 -2.90
N ASN A 334 -8.96 -9.48 -3.95
CA ASN A 334 -10.36 -9.87 -3.81
C ASN A 334 -10.60 -11.40 -3.85
N GLY A 335 -9.62 -12.22 -3.42
CA GLY A 335 -9.70 -13.69 -3.48
C GLY A 335 -9.71 -14.28 -4.90
N GLU A 336 -9.30 -13.47 -5.88
CA GLU A 336 -9.15 -13.81 -7.30
C GLU A 336 -8.34 -15.10 -7.55
N GLN A 337 -8.64 -15.84 -8.61
CA GLN A 337 -8.05 -17.16 -8.86
C GLN A 337 -6.90 -17.16 -9.89
N GLN A 338 -6.75 -16.09 -10.66
CA GLN A 338 -5.66 -15.92 -11.64
C GLN A 338 -4.37 -15.35 -11.02
N VAL A 339 -3.24 -15.72 -11.62
CA VAL A 339 -2.00 -14.95 -11.53
C VAL A 339 -2.03 -13.89 -12.64
N TYR A 340 -1.83 -12.61 -12.30
CA TYR A 340 -1.57 -11.59 -13.32
C TYR A 340 -0.11 -11.74 -13.76
N THR A 341 0.11 -12.02 -15.04
CA THR A 341 1.43 -12.48 -15.55
C THR A 341 2.28 -11.34 -16.10
N ASP A 342 3.61 -11.54 -16.09
CA ASP A 342 4.55 -10.59 -16.68
C ASP A 342 4.59 -10.61 -18.22
N SER A 343 5.39 -9.72 -18.80
CA SER A 343 5.51 -9.52 -20.25
C SER A 343 6.11 -10.68 -21.06
N SER A 344 6.50 -11.80 -20.43
CA SER A 344 6.88 -13.05 -21.10
C SER A 344 5.68 -13.91 -21.48
N TYR A 345 4.58 -13.81 -20.73
CA TYR A 345 3.30 -14.49 -20.96
C TYR A 345 2.40 -13.70 -21.92
N ASP A 346 1.45 -14.38 -22.58
CA ASP A 346 0.66 -13.85 -23.70
C ASP A 346 -0.71 -13.28 -23.30
N ASN A 347 -0.88 -12.91 -22.03
CA ASN A 347 -2.16 -12.48 -21.47
C ASN A 347 -2.46 -10.97 -21.65
N ALA A 348 -1.52 -10.18 -22.19
CA ALA A 348 -1.73 -8.78 -22.58
C ALA A 348 -0.90 -8.45 -23.84
N ARG A 349 -1.55 -8.13 -24.97
CA ARG A 349 -0.89 -7.88 -26.27
C ARG A 349 -1.67 -6.92 -27.16
N MET A 350 -0.97 -6.08 -27.93
CA MET A 350 -1.57 -5.41 -29.10
C MET A 350 -1.67 -6.41 -30.26
N ARG A 351 -2.87 -6.59 -30.83
CA ARG A 351 -3.16 -7.38 -32.03
C ARG A 351 -4.38 -6.78 -32.75
N ASN A 352 -4.35 -6.73 -34.08
CA ASN A 352 -5.49 -6.35 -34.93
C ASN A 352 -6.14 -4.99 -34.57
N GLY A 353 -5.35 -4.00 -34.17
CA GLY A 353 -5.85 -2.68 -33.75
C GLY A 353 -6.41 -2.61 -32.33
N CYS A 354 -6.27 -3.67 -31.52
CA CYS A 354 -6.73 -3.68 -30.13
C CYS A 354 -5.64 -4.12 -29.16
N LEU A 355 -5.67 -3.59 -27.94
CA LEU A 355 -5.09 -4.25 -26.77
C LEU A 355 -6.02 -5.41 -26.37
N VAL A 356 -5.51 -6.63 -26.44
CA VAL A 356 -6.20 -7.85 -26.04
C VAL A 356 -5.65 -8.31 -24.68
N ILE A 357 -6.55 -8.42 -23.69
CA ILE A 357 -6.26 -8.95 -22.35
C ILE A 357 -6.99 -10.29 -22.20
N THR A 358 -6.25 -11.39 -22.09
CA THR A 358 -6.78 -12.77 -22.17
C THR A 358 -6.61 -13.53 -20.87
N GLY A 359 -7.72 -14.01 -20.31
CA GLY A 359 -7.72 -14.99 -19.23
C GLY A 359 -7.72 -16.43 -19.76
N ARG A 360 -7.02 -17.36 -19.10
CA ARG A 360 -6.88 -18.76 -19.53
C ARG A 360 -6.52 -19.72 -18.40
N LYS A 361 -6.79 -21.02 -18.60
CA LYS A 361 -6.34 -22.11 -17.71
C LYS A 361 -5.06 -22.75 -18.27
N ASP A 362 -3.90 -22.35 -17.76
CA ASP A 362 -2.58 -22.80 -18.22
C ASP A 362 -1.54 -23.04 -17.12
N TYR A 363 -1.93 -22.97 -15.84
CA TYR A 363 -1.07 -23.26 -14.67
C TYR A 363 0.25 -22.45 -14.67
N PRO A 364 0.21 -21.10 -14.68
CA PRO A 364 1.39 -20.24 -14.89
C PRO A 364 2.54 -20.45 -13.88
N ASN A 365 2.22 -20.93 -12.67
CA ASN A 365 3.21 -21.24 -11.62
C ASN A 365 3.42 -22.76 -11.41
N TYR A 366 2.93 -23.61 -12.32
CA TYR A 366 3.01 -25.09 -12.28
C TYR A 366 2.37 -25.72 -11.05
N ASN A 367 1.63 -24.92 -10.27
CA ASN A 367 0.90 -25.32 -9.09
C ASN A 367 -0.55 -25.65 -9.49
N THR A 368 -1.03 -26.83 -9.17
CA THR A 368 -2.40 -27.26 -9.48
C THR A 368 -3.48 -26.46 -8.71
N THR A 369 -3.11 -25.75 -7.64
CA THR A 369 -3.99 -24.80 -6.94
C THR A 369 -3.95 -23.37 -7.51
N GLU A 370 -3.10 -23.10 -8.51
CA GLU A 370 -3.04 -21.86 -9.31
C GLU A 370 -3.25 -22.15 -10.82
N PRO A 371 -4.43 -22.67 -11.23
CA PRO A 371 -4.65 -23.09 -12.62
C PRO A 371 -4.77 -21.93 -13.64
N TRP A 372 -5.02 -20.69 -13.20
CA TRP A 372 -5.44 -19.58 -14.06
C TRP A 372 -4.37 -18.50 -14.25
N SER A 373 -4.27 -17.93 -15.45
CA SER A 373 -3.49 -16.71 -15.74
C SER A 373 -4.34 -15.63 -16.41
N SER A 374 -3.96 -14.36 -16.23
CA SER A 374 -4.56 -13.21 -16.91
C SER A 374 -3.59 -12.03 -17.01
N GLY A 375 -4.03 -10.92 -17.61
CA GLY A 375 -3.27 -9.67 -17.78
C GLY A 375 -3.86 -8.50 -17.00
N ARG A 376 -2.98 -7.59 -16.57
CA ARG A 376 -3.27 -6.29 -15.96
C ARG A 376 -2.26 -5.28 -16.52
N VAL A 377 -2.74 -4.12 -16.99
CA VAL A 377 -1.88 -3.00 -17.41
C VAL A 377 -2.30 -1.69 -16.76
N ILE A 378 -1.32 -0.83 -16.49
CA ILE A 378 -1.50 0.44 -15.76
C ILE A 378 -0.76 1.60 -16.44
N THR A 379 -1.25 2.85 -16.32
CA THR A 379 -0.55 4.07 -16.82
C THR A 379 0.29 4.80 -15.77
N GLN A 380 0.42 4.25 -14.55
CA GLN A 380 1.04 4.92 -13.40
C GLN A 380 2.45 5.44 -13.69
N ASN A 381 2.72 6.71 -13.34
CA ASN A 381 3.97 7.44 -13.59
C ASN A 381 4.28 7.67 -15.09
N LYS A 382 3.24 7.67 -15.94
CA LYS A 382 3.34 7.86 -17.40
C LYS A 382 2.22 8.73 -17.94
N VAL A 383 0.98 8.43 -17.54
CA VAL A 383 -0.22 9.21 -17.87
C VAL A 383 -1.07 9.25 -16.62
N ASP A 384 -0.83 10.28 -15.82
CA ASP A 384 -1.48 10.53 -14.53
C ASP A 384 -2.12 11.92 -14.57
N PHE A 385 -3.43 12.01 -14.37
CA PHE A 385 -4.20 13.25 -14.59
C PHE A 385 -5.20 13.51 -13.47
N LYS A 386 -5.55 14.79 -13.26
CA LYS A 386 -6.57 15.24 -12.32
C LYS A 386 -7.70 15.90 -13.10
N TYR A 387 -8.93 15.43 -12.91
CA TYR A 387 -10.11 15.84 -13.68
C TYR A 387 -9.96 15.54 -15.19
N GLY A 388 -11.07 15.55 -15.91
CA GLY A 388 -11.13 15.27 -17.35
C GLY A 388 -12.22 14.27 -17.72
N LYS A 389 -12.21 13.85 -18.98
CA LYS A 389 -13.04 12.77 -19.51
C LYS A 389 -12.15 11.62 -19.95
N VAL A 390 -12.40 10.43 -19.42
CA VAL A 390 -11.82 9.17 -19.91
C VAL A 390 -12.82 8.53 -20.85
N GLU A 391 -12.38 8.06 -22.00
CA GLU A 391 -13.11 7.14 -22.87
C GLU A 391 -12.28 5.89 -23.12
N VAL A 392 -12.89 4.72 -22.95
CA VAL A 392 -12.30 3.43 -23.28
C VAL A 392 -13.30 2.66 -24.14
N ARG A 393 -12.95 2.42 -25.40
CA ARG A 393 -13.80 1.64 -26.32
C ARG A 393 -13.42 0.17 -26.23
N ALA A 394 -14.30 -0.66 -25.70
CA ALA A 394 -13.99 -2.05 -25.40
C ALA A 394 -15.13 -3.04 -25.67
N ARG A 395 -14.75 -4.30 -25.94
CA ARG A 395 -15.60 -5.48 -26.00
C ARG A 395 -15.12 -6.45 -24.92
N LEU A 396 -16.04 -7.00 -24.15
CA LEU A 396 -15.78 -7.72 -22.89
C LEU A 396 -15.81 -9.24 -23.08
N PRO A 397 -15.18 -10.03 -22.19
CA PRO A 397 -15.38 -11.47 -22.13
C PRO A 397 -16.83 -11.83 -21.71
N ARG A 398 -17.29 -12.98 -22.20
CA ARG A 398 -18.54 -13.64 -21.80
C ARG A 398 -18.33 -14.67 -20.69
N ALA A 399 -17.13 -15.23 -20.57
CA ALA A 399 -16.88 -16.43 -19.78
C ALA A 399 -17.32 -16.34 -18.32
N ARG A 400 -18.05 -17.35 -17.82
CA ARG A 400 -18.52 -17.39 -16.43
C ARG A 400 -17.35 -17.51 -15.46
N GLY A 401 -17.34 -16.62 -14.48
CA GLY A 401 -16.21 -16.35 -13.60
C GLY A 401 -15.36 -15.14 -14.03
N SER A 402 -15.55 -14.55 -15.22
CA SER A 402 -14.79 -13.37 -15.62
C SER A 402 -15.24 -12.11 -14.88
N TRP A 403 -14.29 -11.23 -14.57
CA TRP A 403 -14.52 -9.90 -14.03
C TRP A 403 -13.56 -8.90 -14.73
N PRO A 404 -13.87 -8.50 -15.99
CA PRO A 404 -13.19 -7.39 -16.66
C PRO A 404 -13.45 -6.07 -15.93
N ALA A 405 -12.42 -5.21 -15.89
CA ALA A 405 -12.50 -3.89 -15.26
C ALA A 405 -11.72 -2.82 -16.04
N ILE A 406 -12.28 -1.61 -16.07
CA ILE A 406 -11.69 -0.35 -16.55
C ILE A 406 -11.87 0.66 -15.42
N TRP A 407 -10.79 1.05 -14.76
CA TRP A 407 -10.82 1.78 -13.49
C TRP A 407 -9.60 2.67 -13.33
N LEU A 408 -9.65 3.56 -12.35
CA LEU A 408 -8.55 4.45 -12.01
C LEU A 408 -8.21 4.37 -10.52
N MET A 409 -6.92 4.44 -10.23
CA MET A 409 -6.37 4.53 -8.88
C MET A 409 -5.56 5.82 -8.70
N PRO A 410 -5.46 6.36 -7.46
CA PRO A 410 -4.59 7.49 -7.17
C PRO A 410 -3.13 7.13 -7.45
N THR A 411 -2.37 8.08 -7.99
CA THR A 411 -0.94 7.87 -8.30
C THR A 411 -0.09 7.90 -7.03
N THR A 412 -0.54 8.66 -6.04
CA THR A 412 0.07 8.83 -4.70
C THR A 412 -0.98 8.65 -3.61
N SER A 413 -0.63 7.98 -2.50
CA SER A 413 -1.50 7.79 -1.32
C SER A 413 -1.64 9.09 -0.49
N ALA A 414 -2.12 10.19 -1.07
CA ALA A 414 -2.16 11.53 -0.47
C ALA A 414 -2.90 11.58 0.88
N TYR A 415 -3.95 10.76 1.05
CA TYR A 415 -4.74 10.63 2.28
C TYR A 415 -4.43 9.33 3.05
N GLY A 416 -3.34 8.64 2.67
CA GLY A 416 -3.03 7.28 3.10
C GLY A 416 -3.60 6.22 2.15
N ASP A 417 -3.35 4.96 2.49
CA ASP A 417 -3.65 3.82 1.61
C ASP A 417 -5.15 3.61 1.36
N TRP A 418 -5.46 2.85 0.31
CA TRP A 418 -6.82 2.51 -0.09
C TRP A 418 -7.67 2.00 1.09
N PRO A 419 -8.93 2.45 1.25
CA PRO A 419 -9.71 3.29 0.33
C PRO A 419 -9.56 4.81 0.55
N LYS A 420 -8.62 5.28 1.39
CA LYS A 420 -8.53 6.70 1.80
C LYS A 420 -8.25 7.66 0.65
N SER A 421 -7.36 7.29 -0.26
CA SER A 421 -7.03 8.09 -1.44
C SER A 421 -7.94 7.80 -2.65
N GLY A 422 -9.01 7.03 -2.46
CA GLY A 422 -10.05 6.78 -3.46
C GLY A 422 -9.74 5.70 -4.51
N GLU A 423 -10.78 5.37 -5.28
CA GLU A 423 -10.78 4.46 -6.45
C GLU A 423 -12.02 4.79 -7.30
N LEU A 424 -11.91 4.72 -8.64
CA LEU A 424 -12.93 5.15 -9.60
C LEU A 424 -13.13 4.12 -10.71
N ASP A 425 -14.23 3.39 -10.67
CA ASP A 425 -14.51 2.28 -11.57
C ASP A 425 -15.42 2.74 -12.71
N VAL A 426 -14.81 2.98 -13.88
CA VAL A 426 -15.51 3.44 -15.08
C VAL A 426 -16.44 2.35 -15.61
N MET A 427 -15.97 1.10 -15.60
CA MET A 427 -16.69 -0.09 -16.05
C MET A 427 -16.20 -1.30 -15.26
N GLU A 428 -17.13 -1.99 -14.61
CA GLU A 428 -16.98 -3.38 -14.21
C GLU A 428 -18.09 -4.23 -14.85
N HIS A 429 -17.79 -5.49 -15.12
CA HIS A 429 -18.79 -6.47 -15.55
C HIS A 429 -18.43 -7.84 -14.98
N VAL A 430 -19.42 -8.71 -14.78
CA VAL A 430 -19.23 -10.07 -14.24
C VAL A 430 -19.90 -11.07 -15.17
N GLY A 431 -19.14 -12.06 -15.68
CA GLY A 431 -19.66 -13.08 -16.60
C GLY A 431 -20.76 -13.99 -16.01
N ASN A 432 -20.88 -14.04 -14.67
CA ASN A 432 -21.99 -14.71 -13.98
C ASN A 432 -23.27 -13.85 -13.85
N ASN A 433 -23.18 -12.55 -14.11
CA ASN A 433 -24.31 -11.61 -14.21
C ASN A 433 -24.26 -10.93 -15.59
N PHE A 434 -24.15 -11.76 -16.64
CA PHE A 434 -23.73 -11.33 -17.97
C PHE A 434 -24.61 -10.21 -18.54
N GLY A 435 -23.96 -9.15 -19.02
CA GLY A 435 -24.61 -7.96 -19.56
C GLY A 435 -25.00 -6.91 -18.51
N THR A 436 -24.94 -7.21 -17.21
CA THR A 436 -25.00 -6.16 -16.18
C THR A 436 -23.63 -5.52 -16.04
N VAL A 437 -23.52 -4.26 -16.41
CA VAL A 437 -22.31 -3.44 -16.30
C VAL A 437 -22.48 -2.45 -15.14
N LEU A 438 -21.44 -2.23 -14.35
CA LEU A 438 -21.44 -1.35 -13.18
C LEU A 438 -20.44 -0.20 -13.36
N SER A 439 -20.72 0.93 -12.70
CA SER A 439 -19.72 1.95 -12.37
C SER A 439 -19.79 2.21 -10.87
N THR A 440 -18.62 2.30 -10.24
CA THR A 440 -18.45 2.36 -8.79
C THR A 440 -17.51 3.51 -8.42
N VAL A 441 -17.74 4.07 -7.23
CA VAL A 441 -16.87 5.05 -6.58
C VAL A 441 -16.56 4.49 -5.18
N HIS A 442 -15.28 4.51 -4.81
CA HIS A 442 -14.82 3.99 -3.52
C HIS A 442 -14.07 5.07 -2.74
N THR A 443 -14.47 5.26 -1.47
CA THR A 443 -13.97 6.31 -0.55
C THR A 443 -13.78 5.72 0.86
N GLN A 444 -13.12 6.45 1.77
CA GLN A 444 -13.01 6.02 3.18
C GLN A 444 -14.38 5.80 3.86
N ASN A 445 -15.38 6.64 3.54
CA ASN A 445 -16.73 6.52 4.09
C ASN A 445 -17.62 5.55 3.30
N ASN A 446 -17.35 5.28 2.01
CA ASN A 446 -18.19 4.42 1.17
C ASN A 446 -17.33 3.41 0.38
N ASN A 447 -17.20 2.18 0.90
CA ASN A 447 -16.47 1.11 0.25
C ASN A 447 -16.97 -0.28 0.70
N TRP A 448 -16.70 -1.31 -0.10
CA TRP A 448 -17.22 -2.65 0.11
C TRP A 448 -16.83 -3.29 1.47
N MET A 449 -15.76 -2.83 2.14
CA MET A 449 -15.38 -3.34 3.47
C MET A 449 -16.29 -2.82 4.60
N ASN A 450 -16.94 -1.66 4.43
CA ASN A 450 -17.83 -1.08 5.43
C ASN A 450 -19.33 -1.30 5.11
N GLY A 451 -19.63 -1.98 4.00
CA GLY A 451 -20.99 -2.30 3.57
C GLY A 451 -21.74 -1.18 2.85
N SER A 452 -21.12 -0.01 2.65
CA SER A 452 -21.68 1.07 1.83
C SER A 452 -21.06 1.07 0.42
N HIS A 453 -21.89 1.29 -0.60
CA HIS A 453 -21.48 1.28 -2.00
C HIS A 453 -22.02 2.53 -2.72
N THR A 454 -21.14 3.22 -3.45
CA THR A 454 -21.47 4.39 -4.25
C THR A 454 -21.41 4.00 -5.73
N SER A 455 -22.37 3.17 -6.14
CA SER A 455 -22.40 2.49 -7.44
C SER A 455 -23.77 2.61 -8.12
N ALA A 456 -23.80 2.41 -9.44
CA ALA A 456 -25.01 2.03 -10.16
C ALA A 456 -24.69 1.03 -11.28
N SER A 457 -25.72 0.38 -11.83
CA SER A 457 -25.58 -0.58 -12.92
C SER A 457 -26.54 -0.31 -14.07
N LYS A 458 -26.22 -0.86 -15.25
CA LYS A 458 -27.00 -0.77 -16.48
C LYS A 458 -26.85 -2.04 -17.28
N VAL A 459 -27.93 -2.48 -17.94
CA VAL A 459 -27.91 -3.66 -18.80
C VAL A 459 -27.46 -3.28 -20.21
N LEU A 460 -26.42 -3.95 -20.70
CA LEU A 460 -25.92 -3.94 -22.07
C LEU A 460 -25.79 -5.41 -22.52
N ALA A 461 -26.77 -5.93 -23.24
CA ALA A 461 -26.90 -7.37 -23.52
C ALA A 461 -25.85 -7.94 -24.50
N ASN A 462 -25.08 -7.07 -25.16
CA ASN A 462 -24.21 -7.35 -26.31
C ASN A 462 -22.73 -6.96 -26.08
N VAL A 463 -22.31 -6.79 -24.83
CA VAL A 463 -20.92 -6.41 -24.47
C VAL A 463 -19.85 -7.39 -24.93
N ASP A 464 -20.22 -8.64 -25.23
CA ASP A 464 -19.33 -9.67 -25.77
C ASP A 464 -19.17 -9.63 -27.29
N SER A 465 -20.05 -8.91 -27.99
CA SER A 465 -20.23 -8.99 -29.44
C SER A 465 -20.09 -7.62 -30.12
N VAL A 466 -20.28 -6.53 -29.38
CA VAL A 466 -20.12 -5.15 -29.84
C VAL A 466 -19.10 -4.40 -28.97
N PHE A 467 -18.34 -3.49 -29.58
CA PHE A 467 -17.48 -2.55 -28.85
C PHE A 467 -18.31 -1.35 -28.38
N HIS A 468 -18.42 -1.18 -27.05
CA HIS A 468 -19.07 -0.04 -26.41
C HIS A 468 -18.04 0.99 -25.95
N VAL A 469 -18.43 2.26 -25.87
CA VAL A 469 -17.60 3.33 -25.29
C VAL A 469 -17.98 3.51 -23.82
N TYR A 470 -17.13 3.02 -22.93
CA TYR A 470 -17.25 3.24 -21.49
C TYR A 470 -16.51 4.53 -21.13
N ALA A 471 -17.20 5.47 -20.48
CA ALA A 471 -16.63 6.78 -20.22
C ALA A 471 -17.00 7.35 -18.85
N MET A 472 -16.07 8.13 -18.30
CA MET A 472 -16.20 8.86 -17.04
C MET A 472 -15.78 10.31 -17.27
N GLU A 473 -16.61 11.25 -16.87
CA GLU A 473 -16.33 12.68 -16.82
C GLU A 473 -16.20 13.10 -15.36
N TRP A 474 -15.06 13.65 -14.97
CA TRP A 474 -14.70 13.95 -13.58
C TRP A 474 -14.22 15.40 -13.49
N ASN A 475 -14.80 16.15 -12.56
CA ASN A 475 -14.41 17.52 -12.20
C ASN A 475 -14.52 17.72 -10.68
N GLU A 476 -14.20 18.91 -10.17
CA GLU A 476 -14.22 19.20 -8.72
C GLU A 476 -15.64 19.18 -8.08
N ASP A 477 -16.68 19.03 -8.89
CA ASP A 477 -18.10 19.10 -8.49
C ASP A 477 -18.83 17.76 -8.63
N SER A 478 -18.39 16.87 -9.53
CA SER A 478 -19.02 15.58 -9.79
C SER A 478 -18.15 14.62 -10.60
N ILE A 479 -18.49 13.33 -10.53
CA ILE A 479 -18.03 12.26 -11.41
C ILE A 479 -19.26 11.65 -12.10
N ARG A 480 -19.37 11.81 -13.42
CA ARG A 480 -20.48 11.34 -14.26
C ARG A 480 -20.02 10.18 -15.15
N PHE A 481 -20.67 9.03 -15.03
CA PHE A 481 -20.39 7.85 -15.84
C PHE A 481 -21.40 7.71 -16.97
N THR A 482 -20.94 7.36 -18.17
CA THR A 482 -21.76 7.18 -19.36
C THR A 482 -21.29 5.96 -20.17
N TYR A 483 -22.23 5.16 -20.69
CA TYR A 483 -21.92 4.12 -21.68
C TYR A 483 -22.58 4.52 -23.00
N ASP A 484 -21.80 4.55 -24.08
CA ASP A 484 -22.18 5.04 -25.41
C ASP A 484 -22.78 6.47 -25.36
N GLY A 485 -22.18 7.33 -24.52
CA GLY A 485 -22.63 8.70 -24.26
C GLY A 485 -23.90 8.83 -23.39
N VAL A 486 -24.62 7.73 -23.14
CA VAL A 486 -25.84 7.73 -22.31
C VAL A 486 -25.47 7.58 -20.84
N LYS A 487 -25.80 8.58 -20.03
CA LYS A 487 -25.58 8.62 -18.57
C LYS A 487 -26.06 7.34 -17.87
N CYS A 488 -25.20 6.79 -17.02
CA CYS A 488 -25.46 5.62 -16.17
C CYS A 488 -25.50 6.04 -14.70
N TYR A 489 -24.50 6.81 -14.25
CA TYR A 489 -24.37 7.23 -12.85
C TYR A 489 -23.82 8.65 -12.73
N THR A 490 -24.01 9.28 -11.57
CA THR A 490 -23.34 10.54 -11.21
C THR A 490 -23.15 10.60 -9.71
N TYR A 491 -21.91 10.60 -9.25
CA TYR A 491 -21.56 10.94 -7.88
C TYR A 491 -21.30 12.45 -7.81
N VAL A 492 -22.01 13.15 -6.93
CA VAL A 492 -21.86 14.61 -6.72
C VAL A 492 -20.95 14.82 -5.52
N ASN A 493 -20.01 15.77 -5.62
CA ASN A 493 -19.14 16.11 -4.51
C ASN A 493 -19.97 16.70 -3.36
N PRO A 494 -20.02 16.08 -2.17
CA PRO A 494 -20.80 16.58 -1.04
C PRO A 494 -20.19 17.82 -0.37
N LYS A 495 -18.99 18.25 -0.79
CA LYS A 495 -18.23 19.39 -0.27
C LYS A 495 -17.94 19.30 1.25
N THR A 496 -17.73 18.06 1.73
CA THR A 496 -17.35 17.73 3.11
C THR A 496 -15.82 17.67 3.25
N ASP A 497 -15.21 16.48 3.32
CA ASP A 497 -13.77 16.30 3.33
C ASP A 497 -13.30 15.07 2.52
N TRP A 498 -12.00 14.80 2.53
CA TRP A 498 -11.37 13.74 1.75
C TRP A 498 -11.92 12.33 2.00
N LYS A 499 -12.66 12.09 3.11
CA LYS A 499 -13.26 10.78 3.37
C LYS A 499 -14.45 10.48 2.46
N ASP A 500 -15.10 11.52 1.95
CA ASP A 500 -16.14 11.43 0.92
C ASP A 500 -15.60 11.85 -0.46
N TRP A 501 -14.68 12.81 -0.53
CA TRP A 501 -14.10 13.29 -1.77
C TRP A 501 -12.55 13.30 -1.79
N PRO A 502 -11.90 12.13 -1.97
CA PRO A 502 -10.46 12.06 -2.22
C PRO A 502 -10.08 12.35 -3.69
N PHE A 503 -11.07 12.69 -4.53
CA PHE A 503 -10.93 12.80 -6.00
C PHE A 503 -10.46 14.19 -6.44
N ASP A 504 -9.39 14.68 -5.80
CA ASP A 504 -8.73 15.97 -6.05
C ASP A 504 -7.21 15.83 -6.26
N GLN A 505 -6.73 14.61 -6.52
CA GLN A 505 -5.34 14.22 -6.80
C GLN A 505 -5.17 13.75 -8.26
N LYS A 506 -3.93 13.43 -8.69
CA LYS A 506 -3.68 12.81 -10.01
C LYS A 506 -3.91 11.29 -9.96
N PHE A 507 -4.78 10.77 -10.80
CA PHE A 507 -5.13 9.35 -10.93
C PHE A 507 -4.56 8.75 -12.23
N HIS A 508 -4.38 7.42 -12.25
CA HIS A 508 -3.86 6.65 -13.38
C HIS A 508 -4.84 5.53 -13.77
N ILE A 509 -4.86 5.13 -15.04
CA ILE A 509 -5.79 4.13 -15.59
C ILE A 509 -5.25 2.71 -15.38
N ILE A 510 -6.16 1.77 -15.10
CA ILE A 510 -5.94 0.33 -14.98
C ILE A 510 -6.90 -0.42 -15.92
N LEU A 511 -6.40 -1.44 -16.61
CA LEU A 511 -7.18 -2.37 -17.43
C LEU A 511 -6.80 -3.81 -17.06
N ASN A 512 -7.77 -4.68 -16.73
CA ASN A 512 -7.52 -6.10 -16.44
C ASN A 512 -8.75 -6.98 -16.70
N VAL A 513 -8.52 -8.30 -16.60
CA VAL A 513 -9.58 -9.31 -16.51
C VAL A 513 -9.30 -10.22 -15.31
N ALA A 514 -10.04 -10.04 -14.22
CA ALA A 514 -10.02 -10.96 -13.08
C ALA A 514 -10.80 -12.26 -13.39
N ILE A 515 -10.52 -13.32 -12.63
CA ILE A 515 -11.11 -14.64 -12.77
C ILE A 515 -11.50 -15.16 -11.38
N GLY A 516 -12.80 -15.31 -11.13
CA GLY A 516 -13.37 -15.63 -9.83
C GLY A 516 -13.22 -14.48 -8.83
N GLY A 517 -12.88 -14.81 -7.57
CA GLY A 517 -12.87 -13.82 -6.49
C GLY A 517 -14.27 -13.39 -6.04
N GLY A 518 -14.33 -12.37 -5.20
CA GLY A 518 -15.56 -11.94 -4.52
C GLY A 518 -16.72 -11.57 -5.45
N MET A 519 -16.45 -10.88 -6.56
CA MET A 519 -17.47 -10.50 -7.55
C MET A 519 -17.52 -11.44 -8.75
N GLY A 520 -16.38 -11.86 -9.30
CA GLY A 520 -16.35 -12.80 -10.44
C GLY A 520 -16.99 -14.16 -10.12
N GLY A 521 -16.85 -14.65 -8.89
CA GLY A 521 -17.63 -15.79 -8.37
C GLY A 521 -17.23 -17.15 -8.95
N ALA A 522 -18.21 -17.99 -9.26
CA ALA A 522 -18.01 -19.37 -9.72
C ALA A 522 -17.47 -19.43 -11.17
N ILE A 523 -16.40 -20.17 -11.41
CA ILE A 523 -15.76 -20.27 -12.73
C ILE A 523 -16.31 -21.48 -13.48
N THR A 524 -16.82 -21.29 -14.71
CA THR A 524 -17.16 -22.42 -15.59
C THR A 524 -16.05 -22.64 -16.59
N GLU A 525 -15.25 -23.71 -16.40
CA GLU A 525 -13.99 -23.87 -17.13
C GLU A 525 -14.15 -23.98 -18.66
N ALA A 526 -15.27 -24.52 -19.13
CA ALA A 526 -15.57 -24.71 -20.56
C ALA A 526 -15.75 -23.41 -21.35
N ASP A 527 -15.91 -22.26 -20.68
CA ASP A 527 -16.08 -20.96 -21.32
C ASP A 527 -14.73 -20.28 -21.64
N TRP A 528 -13.60 -20.86 -21.23
CA TRP A 528 -12.26 -20.24 -21.30
C TRP A 528 -11.36 -20.97 -22.33
N PRO A 529 -10.39 -20.29 -22.96
CA PRO A 529 -9.94 -18.91 -22.74
C PRO A 529 -10.83 -17.85 -23.38
N ASP A 530 -10.87 -16.67 -22.77
CA ASP A 530 -11.67 -15.52 -23.24
C ASP A 530 -10.94 -14.20 -22.94
N SER A 531 -11.34 -13.10 -23.59
CA SER A 531 -10.58 -11.84 -23.60
C SER A 531 -11.43 -10.57 -23.57
N MET A 532 -10.93 -9.56 -22.86
CA MET A 532 -11.31 -8.17 -23.12
C MET A 532 -10.48 -7.62 -24.28
N LEU A 533 -11.13 -6.97 -25.24
CA LEU A 533 -10.49 -6.25 -26.34
C LEU A 533 -10.75 -4.76 -26.16
N VAL A 534 -9.68 -3.96 -26.17
CA VAL A 534 -9.75 -2.49 -26.07
C VAL A 534 -9.23 -1.90 -27.38
N ASP A 535 -10.10 -1.19 -28.09
CA ASP A 535 -9.88 -0.55 -29.38
C ASP A 535 -9.12 0.78 -29.21
N TYR A 536 -9.55 1.61 -28.26
CA TYR A 536 -8.79 2.78 -27.84
C TYR A 536 -8.97 3.11 -26.36
N VAL A 537 -7.99 3.83 -25.81
CA VAL A 537 -8.09 4.62 -24.57
C VAL A 537 -7.79 6.07 -24.92
N ARG A 538 -8.68 7.00 -24.58
CA ARG A 538 -8.50 8.44 -24.77
C ARG A 538 -8.82 9.19 -23.48
N VAL A 539 -8.05 10.24 -23.21
CA VAL A 539 -8.28 11.15 -22.08
C VAL A 539 -8.30 12.58 -22.59
N TYR A 540 -9.31 13.32 -22.17
CA TYR A 540 -9.56 14.72 -22.52
C TYR A 540 -9.65 15.56 -21.24
N GLN A 541 -9.38 16.86 -21.31
CA GLN A 541 -9.58 17.79 -20.20
C GLN A 541 -10.25 19.09 -20.63
N GLN A 542 -11.12 19.61 -19.75
CA GLN A 542 -11.60 20.99 -19.78
C GLN A 542 -10.61 21.89 -19.02
N GLY A 543 -10.67 23.19 -19.27
CA GLY A 543 -9.74 24.17 -18.70
C GLY A 543 -8.35 24.15 -19.36
N ILE A 544 -8.19 23.49 -20.51
CA ILE A 544 -6.94 23.49 -21.30
C ILE A 544 -7.08 24.47 -22.46
N GLY A 545 -6.38 25.60 -22.35
CA GLY A 545 -6.30 26.60 -23.41
C GLY A 545 -5.24 26.30 -24.45
N THR A 546 -4.91 27.30 -25.26
CA THR A 546 -3.71 27.33 -26.09
C THR A 546 -2.49 27.08 -25.19
N PRO A 547 -1.61 26.12 -25.50
CA PRO A 547 -0.36 25.95 -24.78
C PRO A 547 0.49 27.23 -24.89
N VAL A 548 0.97 27.73 -23.75
CA VAL A 548 1.90 28.87 -23.63
C VAL A 548 3.10 28.45 -22.79
N LEU A 549 4.21 29.19 -22.90
CA LEU A 549 5.49 28.76 -22.37
C LEU A 549 5.60 28.98 -20.86
N ASP A 550 5.57 27.91 -20.06
CA ASP A 550 5.49 28.01 -18.59
C ASP A 550 6.77 27.57 -17.85
N SER A 551 7.40 26.46 -18.25
CA SER A 551 8.59 25.98 -17.52
C SER A 551 9.55 25.14 -18.38
N ILE A 552 10.78 24.96 -17.87
CA ILE A 552 11.79 24.09 -18.46
C ILE A 552 12.43 23.25 -17.34
N SER A 553 12.35 21.93 -17.42
CA SER A 553 13.21 21.07 -16.60
C SER A 553 14.58 20.96 -17.25
N LEU A 554 15.63 21.44 -16.58
CA LEU A 554 17.02 21.32 -17.02
C LEU A 554 17.68 20.13 -16.27
N THR A 555 18.42 19.28 -16.97
CA THR A 555 19.05 18.08 -16.40
C THR A 555 20.46 17.87 -16.96
N PRO A 556 21.50 17.66 -16.13
CA PRO A 556 21.49 17.69 -14.67
C PRO A 556 21.14 19.11 -14.13
N ALA A 557 20.92 19.20 -12.82
CA ALA A 557 20.74 20.48 -12.14
C ALA A 557 22.11 21.12 -11.81
N ASN A 558 22.17 21.90 -10.72
CA ASN A 558 23.42 22.43 -10.17
C ASN A 558 24.45 21.30 -9.96
N ARG A 559 25.70 21.51 -10.39
CA ARG A 559 26.73 20.46 -10.39
C ARG A 559 28.15 21.03 -10.24
N ALA A 560 29.02 20.30 -9.54
CA ALA A 560 30.45 20.58 -9.45
C ALA A 560 31.25 19.87 -10.57
N TYR A 561 32.27 20.54 -11.08
CA TYR A 561 33.08 20.14 -12.23
C TYR A 561 34.57 20.07 -11.88
N ILE A 562 35.28 19.14 -12.50
CA ILE A 562 36.73 19.27 -12.67
C ILE A 562 36.96 20.25 -13.82
N SER A 563 37.83 21.24 -13.60
CA SER A 563 38.14 22.25 -14.61
C SER A 563 38.59 21.62 -15.94
N GLY A 564 37.98 22.07 -17.03
CA GLY A 564 38.23 21.59 -18.39
C GLY A 564 37.48 20.32 -18.80
N LYS A 565 36.70 19.67 -17.92
CA LYS A 565 35.84 18.53 -18.30
C LYS A 565 34.51 19.01 -18.90
N SER A 566 33.91 18.16 -19.73
CA SER A 566 32.65 18.42 -20.43
C SER A 566 31.54 17.44 -20.04
N TYR A 567 30.29 17.93 -20.00
CA TYR A 567 29.10 17.12 -19.71
C TYR A 567 27.86 17.57 -20.50
N GLN A 568 27.05 16.58 -20.88
CA GLN A 568 25.79 16.74 -21.58
C GLN A 568 24.65 17.24 -20.68
N TYR A 569 24.06 18.38 -21.02
CA TYR A 569 22.75 18.81 -20.52
C TYR A 569 21.64 18.43 -21.49
N THR A 570 20.47 18.14 -20.95
CA THR A 570 19.21 17.96 -21.67
C THR A 570 18.14 18.84 -21.03
N SER A 571 17.08 19.12 -21.77
CA SER A 571 15.95 19.88 -21.26
C SER A 571 14.64 19.32 -21.80
N LYS A 572 13.56 19.58 -21.06
CA LYS A 572 12.17 19.46 -21.52
C LYS A 572 11.48 20.78 -21.25
N VAL A 573 10.75 21.27 -22.22
CA VAL A 573 9.91 22.47 -22.12
C VAL A 573 8.49 22.02 -21.81
N PHE A 574 7.78 22.73 -20.94
CA PHE A 574 6.39 22.43 -20.58
C PHE A 574 5.50 23.66 -20.75
N ASP A 575 4.23 23.40 -21.01
CA ASP A 575 3.17 24.39 -20.96
C ASP A 575 2.60 24.55 -19.54
N GLN A 576 1.66 25.49 -19.40
CA GLN A 576 0.98 25.83 -18.15
C GLN A 576 0.08 24.71 -17.57
N ASN A 577 0.06 23.53 -18.18
CA ASN A 577 -0.79 22.39 -17.84
C ASN A 577 0.04 21.13 -17.49
N ASP A 578 1.36 21.27 -17.26
CA ASP A 578 2.37 20.19 -17.18
C ASP A 578 2.63 19.43 -18.50
N PHE A 579 2.10 19.83 -19.66
CA PHE A 579 2.28 19.09 -20.92
C PHE A 579 3.58 19.48 -21.65
N PRO A 580 4.35 18.50 -22.19
CA PRO A 580 5.62 18.78 -22.84
C PRO A 580 5.44 19.47 -24.20
N LEU A 581 6.04 20.65 -24.36
CA LEU A 581 6.06 21.40 -25.61
C LEU A 581 7.16 20.89 -26.57
N PRO A 582 6.92 20.85 -27.89
CA PRO A 582 7.91 20.41 -28.90
C PRO A 582 8.94 21.52 -29.23
N VAL A 583 9.41 22.24 -28.21
CA VAL A 583 10.35 23.37 -28.32
C VAL A 583 11.75 22.90 -27.95
N THR A 584 12.75 23.27 -28.76
CA THR A 584 14.17 22.99 -28.48
C THR A 584 14.84 24.24 -27.90
N PRO A 585 15.27 24.25 -26.62
CA PRO A 585 15.91 25.42 -26.02
C PRO A 585 17.29 25.74 -26.59
N VAL A 586 17.62 27.02 -26.64
CA VAL A 586 18.96 27.53 -26.94
C VAL A 586 19.78 27.55 -25.65
N TYR A 587 20.97 26.94 -25.70
CA TYR A 587 21.88 26.80 -24.58
C TYR A 587 22.95 27.92 -24.55
N SER A 588 23.24 28.45 -23.35
CA SER A 588 24.38 29.33 -23.08
C SER A 588 25.04 29.02 -21.73
N ILE A 589 26.28 29.48 -21.52
CA ILE A 589 27.02 29.33 -20.27
C ILE A 589 27.86 30.60 -20.00
N THR A 590 27.92 31.04 -18.74
CA THR A 590 28.79 32.14 -18.30
C THR A 590 30.14 31.62 -17.76
N GLY A 591 31.15 32.50 -17.68
CA GLY A 591 32.48 32.18 -17.11
C GLY A 591 33.60 32.08 -18.14
N THR A 592 34.79 32.59 -17.83
CA THR A 592 35.91 32.67 -18.76
C THR A 592 36.46 31.28 -19.12
N GLY A 593 36.56 30.99 -20.42
CA GLY A 593 37.00 29.67 -20.92
C GLY A 593 35.92 28.59 -20.92
N ASN A 594 34.70 28.90 -20.47
CA ASN A 594 33.56 28.00 -20.56
C ASN A 594 32.98 27.99 -21.99
N SER A 595 32.38 26.88 -22.38
CA SER A 595 31.67 26.75 -23.66
C SER A 595 30.49 25.79 -23.55
N ILE A 596 29.50 25.92 -24.43
CA ILE A 596 28.38 24.97 -24.53
C ILE A 596 27.96 24.84 -25.98
N THR A 597 27.68 23.61 -26.44
CA THR A 597 27.17 23.38 -27.80
C THR A 597 25.68 23.67 -27.89
N THR A 598 25.17 23.89 -29.11
CA THR A 598 23.73 23.99 -29.39
C THR A 598 22.96 22.76 -28.92
N GLY A 599 23.59 21.58 -28.97
CA GLY A 599 23.07 20.32 -28.43
C GLY A 599 23.21 20.17 -26.91
N GLY A 600 23.64 21.19 -26.15
CA GLY A 600 23.68 21.17 -24.69
C GLY A 600 24.94 20.57 -24.04
N ARG A 601 26.00 20.25 -24.78
CA ARG A 601 27.25 19.74 -24.18
C ARG A 601 28.09 20.91 -23.67
N ALA A 602 28.15 21.07 -22.34
CA ALA A 602 28.89 22.13 -21.65
C ALA A 602 30.32 21.70 -21.34
N THR A 603 31.28 22.62 -21.40
CA THR A 603 32.67 22.46 -20.92
C THR A 603 32.97 23.57 -19.93
N VAL A 604 33.46 23.21 -18.74
CA VAL A 604 33.54 24.13 -17.59
C VAL A 604 34.99 24.27 -17.14
N ALA A 605 35.63 25.39 -17.47
CA ALA A 605 36.96 25.78 -16.99
C ALA A 605 36.89 26.58 -15.67
N GLN A 606 35.85 27.40 -15.50
CA GLN A 606 35.62 28.28 -14.35
C GLN A 606 34.16 28.18 -13.86
N PRO A 607 33.86 28.58 -12.61
CA PRO A 607 32.48 28.64 -12.14
C PRO A 607 31.60 29.53 -13.02
N GLY A 608 30.33 29.13 -13.20
CA GLY A 608 29.39 29.85 -14.06
C GLY A 608 27.97 29.27 -14.00
N THR A 609 27.08 29.84 -14.82
CA THR A 609 25.66 29.46 -14.88
C THR A 609 25.34 29.02 -16.30
N ILE A 610 24.87 27.78 -16.43
CA ILE A 610 24.31 27.22 -17.66
C ILE A 610 22.85 27.65 -17.74
N THR A 611 22.43 28.12 -18.92
CA THR A 611 21.06 28.59 -19.16
C THR A 611 20.49 27.87 -20.38
N ALA A 612 19.32 27.27 -20.22
CA ALA A 612 18.49 26.80 -21.32
C ALA A 612 17.35 27.82 -21.54
N THR A 613 17.32 28.46 -22.72
CA THR A 613 16.32 29.47 -23.09
C THR A 613 15.36 28.89 -24.11
N ALA A 614 14.09 28.71 -23.75
CA ALA A 614 13.04 28.39 -24.72
C ALA A 614 12.39 29.68 -25.22
N ILE A 615 11.98 29.68 -26.48
CA ILE A 615 11.17 30.75 -27.10
C ILE A 615 10.01 30.08 -27.82
N TYR A 616 8.79 30.54 -27.58
CA TYR A 616 7.58 29.98 -28.19
C TYR A 616 6.49 31.06 -28.26
N ASN A 617 5.89 31.27 -29.43
CA ASN A 617 4.90 32.33 -29.70
C ASN A 617 5.31 33.77 -29.30
N GLY A 618 6.61 34.02 -29.10
CA GLY A 618 7.17 35.30 -28.63
C GLY A 618 7.55 35.30 -27.16
N ASP A 619 6.89 34.49 -26.32
CA ASP A 619 7.27 34.27 -24.93
C ASP A 619 8.66 33.65 -24.85
N THR A 620 9.42 34.04 -23.82
CA THR A 620 10.79 33.58 -23.58
C THR A 620 10.98 33.22 -22.12
N ILE A 621 11.24 31.95 -21.82
CA ILE A 621 11.57 31.49 -20.47
C ILE A 621 12.95 30.84 -20.40
N ARG A 622 13.54 30.84 -19.21
CA ARG A 622 14.90 30.35 -18.95
C ARG A 622 14.92 29.47 -17.71
N ALA A 623 15.54 28.29 -17.83
CA ALA A 623 15.98 27.51 -16.68
C ALA A 623 17.50 27.59 -16.56
N THR A 624 18.00 27.65 -15.33
CA THR A 624 19.42 27.79 -15.02
C THR A 624 19.94 26.65 -14.16
N ALA A 625 21.18 26.25 -14.39
CA ALA A 625 21.94 25.32 -13.54
C ALA A 625 23.33 25.90 -13.27
N ASN A 626 23.72 25.97 -12.00
CA ASN A 626 25.03 26.46 -11.60
C ASN A 626 26.09 25.36 -11.79
N ALA A 627 27.14 25.69 -12.53
CA ALA A 627 28.34 24.90 -12.69
C ALA A 627 29.41 25.45 -11.74
N THR A 628 29.71 24.73 -10.66
CA THR A 628 30.80 25.07 -9.73
C THR A 628 32.03 24.23 -10.05
N LEU A 629 33.18 24.52 -9.42
CA LEU A 629 34.37 23.66 -9.52
C LEU A 629 34.53 22.81 -8.25
N ARG A 630 35.04 21.59 -8.43
CA ARG A 630 35.61 20.72 -7.38
C ARG A 630 37.07 20.40 -7.70
N ALA A 631 37.86 20.12 -6.67
CA ALA A 631 39.17 19.50 -6.87
C ALA A 631 38.98 18.09 -7.47
N ALA A 632 39.99 17.63 -8.23
CA ALA A 632 40.04 16.27 -8.74
C ALA A 632 40.85 15.38 -7.80
N ASN A 633 40.38 14.17 -7.55
CA ASN A 633 40.94 13.26 -6.53
C ASN A 633 41.24 11.88 -7.15
N TYR A 634 42.10 11.89 -8.17
CA TYR A 634 42.36 10.72 -9.03
C TYR A 634 43.05 9.57 -8.26
N LYS A 635 42.30 8.47 -8.07
CA LYS A 635 42.76 7.25 -7.40
C LYS A 635 43.48 6.33 -8.41
N PRO A 636 44.74 5.92 -8.16
CA PRO A 636 45.42 4.95 -9.02
C PRO A 636 44.68 3.61 -9.09
N VAL A 637 44.51 3.05 -10.29
CA VAL A 637 43.84 1.75 -10.51
C VAL A 637 44.66 0.86 -11.47
N PRO A 638 44.66 -0.49 -11.40
CA PRO A 638 43.79 -1.38 -10.61
C PRO A 638 43.86 -1.20 -9.09
N ALA A 639 42.69 -1.04 -8.45
CA ALA A 639 42.53 -0.91 -7.00
C ALA A 639 41.09 -1.24 -6.59
N ARG A 640 40.87 -1.45 -5.29
CA ARG A 640 39.54 -1.36 -4.64
C ARG A 640 39.34 0.09 -4.17
N ILE A 641 38.10 0.58 -4.29
CA ILE A 641 37.66 1.89 -3.83
C ILE A 641 36.31 1.69 -3.13
N GLU A 642 36.20 2.17 -1.90
CA GLU A 642 34.99 2.08 -1.08
C GLU A 642 33.86 2.94 -1.66
N ALA A 643 32.60 2.54 -1.48
CA ALA A 643 31.48 3.21 -2.11
C ALA A 643 31.29 4.65 -1.60
N GLU A 644 31.51 4.89 -0.31
CA GLU A 644 31.51 6.19 0.34
C GLU A 644 32.69 7.09 -0.10
N ALA A 645 33.73 6.52 -0.71
CA ALA A 645 34.89 7.27 -1.24
C ALA A 645 34.64 7.85 -2.65
N PHE A 646 33.39 8.28 -2.92
CA PHE A 646 33.04 9.03 -4.13
C PHE A 646 33.55 10.47 -4.05
N ASP A 647 33.86 11.06 -5.21
CA ASP A 647 34.36 12.43 -5.31
C ASP A 647 33.26 13.46 -5.59
N TYR A 648 32.13 12.99 -6.12
CA TYR A 648 30.90 13.76 -6.25
C TYR A 648 29.69 12.82 -6.40
N SER A 649 28.54 13.22 -5.86
CA SER A 649 27.32 12.43 -5.87
C SER A 649 26.09 13.31 -5.66
N ASN A 650 24.91 12.79 -6.02
CA ASN A 650 23.61 13.28 -5.54
C ASN A 650 22.92 12.33 -4.54
N THR A 651 23.64 11.32 -4.03
CA THR A 651 23.20 10.52 -2.89
C THR A 651 23.47 11.27 -1.58
N CYS A 652 22.66 10.99 -0.55
CA CYS A 652 22.75 11.63 0.76
C CYS A 652 23.47 10.80 1.82
N CYS A 653 23.45 9.47 1.65
CA CYS A 653 23.26 8.59 2.79
C CYS A 653 24.18 7.37 2.75
N THR A 654 24.79 7.09 3.90
CA THR A 654 25.61 5.90 4.16
C THR A 654 25.16 5.23 5.46
N GLU A 655 25.22 3.91 5.52
CA GLU A 655 24.95 3.11 6.73
C GLU A 655 26.07 2.11 6.99
N THR A 656 26.06 1.43 8.15
CA THR A 656 27.08 0.43 8.48
C THR A 656 26.85 -0.86 7.69
N ALA A 657 27.82 -1.24 6.87
CA ALA A 657 27.77 -2.47 6.10
C ALA A 657 27.75 -3.72 7.00
N GLN A 658 26.83 -4.64 6.75
CA GLN A 658 26.69 -5.89 7.52
C GLN A 658 27.53 -7.05 6.96
N ASP A 659 28.58 -6.78 6.18
CA ASP A 659 29.58 -7.77 5.79
C ASP A 659 30.99 -7.40 6.24
N THR A 660 31.89 -8.39 6.28
CA THR A 660 33.27 -8.21 6.76
C THR A 660 34.19 -7.54 5.72
N SER A 661 33.65 -6.95 4.65
CA SER A 661 34.47 -6.42 3.56
C SER A 661 34.71 -4.92 3.68
N GLY A 662 33.74 -4.12 4.13
CA GLY A 662 33.83 -2.65 4.30
C GLY A 662 33.42 -2.20 5.71
N VAL A 663 33.34 -0.87 5.93
CA VAL A 663 32.84 -0.28 7.18
C VAL A 663 31.48 0.39 6.98
N LEU A 664 31.35 1.13 5.88
CA LEU A 664 30.09 1.73 5.45
C LEU A 664 29.65 1.14 4.10
N ASP A 665 28.38 1.37 3.77
CA ASP A 665 27.85 1.26 2.42
C ASP A 665 26.95 2.46 2.12
N VAL A 666 26.76 2.75 0.83
CA VAL A 666 25.87 3.79 0.33
C VAL A 666 24.47 3.23 0.17
N SER A 667 23.52 3.82 0.89
CA SER A 667 22.11 3.42 0.94
C SER A 667 21.18 4.52 0.42
N TYR A 668 19.85 4.29 0.47
CA TYR A 668 18.82 5.17 -0.10
C TYR A 668 19.02 5.50 -1.60
N ILE A 669 19.67 4.61 -2.36
CA ILE A 669 19.94 4.80 -3.80
C ILE A 669 18.61 4.83 -4.58
N ALA A 670 18.24 6.02 -5.06
CA ALA A 670 17.05 6.26 -5.85
C ALA A 670 17.27 6.01 -7.36
N ASN A 671 16.22 6.21 -8.16
CA ASN A 671 16.37 6.28 -9.62
C ASN A 671 17.19 7.53 -9.99
N THR A 672 18.17 7.38 -10.89
CA THR A 672 19.10 8.44 -11.33
C THR A 672 20.10 8.95 -10.29
N SER A 673 20.12 8.40 -9.06
CA SER A 673 21.24 8.57 -8.13
C SER A 673 22.56 8.14 -8.78
N PHE A 674 23.64 8.90 -8.59
CA PHE A 674 24.95 8.61 -9.18
C PHE A 674 26.09 8.84 -8.21
N MET A 675 27.20 8.15 -8.42
CA MET A 675 28.47 8.33 -7.70
C MET A 675 29.60 8.46 -8.72
N GLU A 676 30.42 9.50 -8.58
CA GLU A 676 31.62 9.75 -9.39
C GLU A 676 32.88 9.28 -8.66
N TYR A 677 33.78 8.63 -9.39
CA TYR A 677 35.11 8.25 -8.91
C TYR A 677 36.14 8.75 -9.92
N ASP A 678 36.95 9.69 -9.50
CA ASP A 678 38.13 10.12 -10.23
C ASP A 678 39.18 9.02 -10.13
N ILE A 679 39.62 8.49 -11.27
CA ILE A 679 40.56 7.38 -11.37
C ILE A 679 41.72 7.71 -12.30
N GLN A 680 42.90 7.18 -11.98
CA GLN A 680 44.08 7.26 -12.81
C GLN A 680 44.44 5.86 -13.34
N THR A 681 44.20 5.65 -14.64
CA THR A 681 44.55 4.42 -15.37
C THR A 681 45.98 4.53 -15.92
N PRO A 682 46.93 3.66 -15.52
CA PRO A 682 48.35 3.80 -15.88
C PRO A 682 48.65 3.55 -17.37
N TRP A 683 47.74 2.88 -18.09
CA TRP A 683 47.80 2.70 -19.55
C TRP A 683 46.38 2.56 -20.12
N ALA A 684 46.24 2.73 -21.43
CA ALA A 684 45.00 2.40 -22.12
C ALA A 684 44.87 0.87 -22.29
N GLY A 685 43.68 0.31 -22.07
CA GLY A 685 43.48 -1.13 -22.23
C GLY A 685 42.16 -1.66 -21.69
N SER A 686 42.07 -2.99 -21.60
CA SER A 686 40.85 -3.69 -21.21
C SER A 686 40.82 -4.02 -19.72
N TYR A 687 39.82 -3.50 -19.03
CA TYR A 687 39.59 -3.63 -17.59
C TYR A 687 38.23 -4.28 -17.31
N ARG A 688 37.98 -4.66 -16.05
CA ARG A 688 36.63 -4.95 -15.53
C ARG A 688 36.41 -4.15 -14.26
N LEU A 689 35.14 -3.90 -13.96
CA LEU A 689 34.69 -3.40 -12.67
C LEU A 689 33.96 -4.52 -11.95
N GLN A 690 34.26 -4.69 -10.66
CA GLN A 690 33.52 -5.56 -9.75
C GLN A 690 32.80 -4.66 -8.75
N LEU A 691 31.48 -4.77 -8.64
CA LEU A 691 30.68 -3.98 -7.70
C LEU A 691 30.15 -4.91 -6.58
N ARG A 692 30.38 -4.54 -5.32
CA ARG A 692 29.80 -5.17 -4.14
C ARG A 692 28.47 -4.50 -3.83
N VAL A 693 27.37 -5.22 -4.06
CA VAL A 693 26.00 -4.70 -3.96
C VAL A 693 25.13 -5.63 -3.12
N ALA A 694 24.18 -5.04 -2.42
CA ALA A 694 23.07 -5.75 -1.80
C ALA A 694 21.77 -5.25 -2.45
N VAL A 695 20.91 -6.16 -2.87
CA VAL A 695 19.87 -5.90 -3.87
C VAL A 695 18.59 -6.56 -3.40
N ASN A 696 17.67 -5.74 -2.89
CA ASN A 696 16.37 -6.19 -2.41
C ASN A 696 15.42 -6.49 -3.59
N THR A 697 15.38 -5.59 -4.57
CA THR A 697 14.64 -5.75 -5.84
C THR A 697 15.62 -5.72 -7.00
N ALA A 698 15.49 -6.66 -7.95
CA ALA A 698 16.40 -6.73 -9.10
C ALA A 698 16.42 -5.40 -9.88
N SER A 699 17.62 -4.89 -10.13
CA SER A 699 17.89 -3.51 -10.51
C SER A 699 19.00 -3.44 -11.59
N SER A 700 19.40 -2.25 -12.01
CA SER A 700 20.55 -2.05 -12.90
C SER A 700 21.26 -0.71 -12.68
N VAL A 701 22.57 -0.69 -12.98
CA VAL A 701 23.44 0.47 -12.86
C VAL A 701 24.12 0.76 -14.20
N ARG A 702 24.02 1.99 -14.68
CA ARG A 702 24.72 2.52 -15.85
C ARG A 702 26.14 2.88 -15.44
N ILE A 703 27.10 2.48 -16.25
CA ILE A 703 28.52 2.70 -16.02
C ILE A 703 29.02 3.61 -17.14
N LEU A 704 29.47 4.81 -16.80
CA LEU A 704 29.85 5.84 -17.76
C LEU A 704 31.29 6.32 -17.52
N LEU A 705 31.94 6.81 -18.58
CA LEU A 705 33.18 7.58 -18.51
C LEU A 705 32.83 9.04 -18.81
N GLY A 706 32.85 9.90 -17.80
CA GLY A 706 32.15 11.19 -17.87
C GLY A 706 30.65 10.97 -18.13
N ASP A 707 30.16 11.44 -19.29
CA ASP A 707 28.77 11.20 -19.74
C ASP A 707 28.63 10.08 -20.79
N SER A 708 29.73 9.43 -21.19
CA SER A 708 29.71 8.39 -22.23
C SER A 708 29.46 7.02 -21.62
N LEU A 709 28.30 6.42 -21.92
CA LEU A 709 27.89 5.11 -21.43
C LEU A 709 28.82 4.00 -21.95
N LEU A 710 29.52 3.31 -21.04
CA LEU A 710 30.34 2.13 -21.36
C LEU A 710 29.49 0.86 -21.37
N THR A 711 28.60 0.70 -20.37
CA THR A 711 27.66 -0.44 -20.27
C THR A 711 26.55 -0.16 -19.25
N THR A 712 25.50 -1.00 -19.24
CA THR A 712 24.49 -1.05 -18.16
C THR A 712 24.51 -2.43 -17.52
N LEU A 713 24.99 -2.52 -16.28
CA LEU A 713 25.17 -3.76 -15.54
C LEU A 713 23.86 -4.16 -14.82
N GLN A 714 23.41 -5.40 -15.02
CA GLN A 714 22.22 -5.95 -14.35
C GLN A 714 22.56 -6.46 -12.95
N LEU A 715 21.92 -5.88 -11.93
CA LEU A 715 22.06 -6.22 -10.52
C LEU A 715 20.93 -7.19 -10.12
N PRO A 716 21.20 -8.50 -9.96
CA PRO A 716 20.15 -9.45 -9.57
C PRO A 716 19.80 -9.26 -8.10
N ALA A 717 18.56 -9.54 -7.72
CA ALA A 717 18.19 -9.60 -6.30
C ALA A 717 19.09 -10.59 -5.55
N SER A 718 19.72 -10.13 -4.48
CA SER A 718 20.59 -10.92 -3.59
C SER A 718 19.84 -11.49 -2.39
N GLY A 719 18.61 -11.04 -2.16
CA GLY A 719 17.74 -11.48 -1.06
C GLY A 719 17.62 -10.49 0.09
N GLY A 720 18.00 -9.22 -0.09
CA GLY A 720 17.76 -8.16 0.89
C GLY A 720 18.76 -7.01 0.82
N TRP A 721 18.45 -5.92 1.53
CA TRP A 721 19.22 -4.67 1.56
C TRP A 721 20.65 -4.79 2.10
N GLN A 722 20.94 -5.82 2.89
CA GLN A 722 22.26 -6.08 3.49
C GLN A 722 22.77 -7.51 3.18
N ASN A 723 22.21 -8.16 2.14
CA ASN A 723 22.69 -9.46 1.64
C ASN A 723 23.64 -9.23 0.46
N TRP A 724 24.95 -9.34 0.70
CA TRP A 724 25.97 -8.81 -0.22
C TRP A 724 26.49 -9.81 -1.26
N ILE A 725 26.41 -9.42 -2.54
CA ILE A 725 26.96 -10.14 -3.70
C ILE A 725 27.98 -9.28 -4.48
N THR A 726 28.82 -9.92 -5.29
CA THR A 726 29.77 -9.22 -6.16
C THR A 726 29.43 -9.47 -7.63
N VAL A 727 29.14 -8.39 -8.37
CA VAL A 727 28.76 -8.43 -9.79
C VAL A 727 29.87 -7.80 -10.63
N THR A 728 30.31 -8.50 -11.67
CA THR A 728 31.47 -8.14 -12.50
C THR A 728 31.04 -7.81 -13.93
N THR A 729 31.56 -6.71 -14.48
CA THR A 729 31.24 -6.27 -15.84
C THR A 729 31.83 -7.20 -16.93
N PRO A 730 31.27 -7.16 -18.15
CA PRO A 730 32.05 -7.42 -19.36
C PRO A 730 33.36 -6.60 -19.40
N PRO A 731 34.35 -6.98 -20.24
CA PRO A 731 35.55 -6.18 -20.44
C PRO A 731 35.20 -4.79 -20.97
N LEU A 732 35.65 -3.74 -20.29
CA LEU A 732 35.51 -2.34 -20.68
C LEU A 732 36.84 -1.84 -21.24
N GLN A 733 36.83 -1.03 -22.29
CA GLN A 733 38.04 -0.32 -22.72
C GLN A 733 38.13 1.00 -21.95
N LEU A 734 39.22 1.21 -21.21
CA LEU A 734 39.52 2.47 -20.55
C LEU A 734 40.75 3.10 -21.22
N PRO A 735 40.71 4.40 -21.57
CA PRO A 735 41.91 5.14 -21.96
C PRO A 735 42.84 5.31 -20.76
N GLY A 736 44.12 5.57 -21.00
CA GLY A 736 45.09 5.90 -19.95
C GLY A 736 44.89 7.32 -19.38
N GLY A 737 45.59 7.62 -18.29
CA GLY A 737 45.58 8.92 -17.63
C GLY A 737 44.35 9.15 -16.75
N ASN A 738 43.90 10.40 -16.69
CA ASN A 738 43.03 10.90 -15.63
C ASN A 738 41.56 10.98 -16.06
N GLN A 739 40.76 10.04 -15.55
CA GLN A 739 39.36 9.82 -15.94
C GLN A 739 38.39 10.01 -14.75
N THR A 740 37.11 10.22 -15.04
CA THR A 740 36.04 10.17 -14.04
C THR A 740 35.08 9.06 -14.45
N LEU A 741 35.01 8.02 -13.62
CA LEU A 741 34.07 6.91 -13.73
C LEU A 741 32.77 7.28 -13.02
N VAL A 742 31.62 7.06 -13.65
CA VAL A 742 30.32 7.35 -13.06
C VAL A 742 29.50 6.07 -12.97
N LEU A 743 29.02 5.76 -11.76
CA LEU A 743 28.02 4.72 -11.51
C LEU A 743 26.67 5.40 -11.31
N GLN A 744 25.75 5.28 -12.26
CA GLN A 744 24.40 5.87 -12.19
C GLN A 744 23.33 4.79 -12.08
N SER A 745 22.60 4.80 -10.97
CA SER A 745 21.40 3.99 -10.74
C SER A 745 20.35 4.23 -11.83
N ALA A 746 19.95 3.18 -12.54
CA ALA A 746 18.79 3.25 -13.43
C ALA A 746 17.48 2.99 -12.67
N THR A 747 17.55 2.21 -11.59
CA THR A 747 16.42 1.78 -10.74
C THR A 747 16.87 1.68 -9.28
N SER A 748 16.00 2.04 -8.33
CA SER A 748 16.24 1.90 -6.89
C SER A 748 16.21 0.42 -6.44
N GLY A 749 16.26 0.16 -5.13
CA GLY A 749 16.11 -1.20 -4.56
C GLY A 749 17.42 -1.90 -4.20
N TRP A 750 18.53 -1.17 -4.09
CA TRP A 750 19.87 -1.69 -3.80
C TRP A 750 20.74 -0.72 -3.00
N ASN A 751 21.71 -1.26 -2.27
CA ASN A 751 22.81 -0.57 -1.60
C ASN A 751 24.16 -0.97 -2.25
N PHE A 752 25.21 -0.19 -1.99
CA PHE A 752 26.51 -0.31 -2.64
C PHE A 752 27.68 -0.12 -1.67
N ASN A 753 28.62 -1.07 -1.59
CA ASN A 753 29.67 -1.14 -0.55
C ASN A 753 31.08 -0.85 -1.09
N TRP A 754 31.46 -1.39 -2.25
CA TRP A 754 32.71 -1.01 -2.94
C TRP A 754 32.71 -1.32 -4.43
N LEU A 755 33.54 -0.60 -5.20
CA LEU A 755 33.99 -1.03 -6.53
C LEU A 755 35.45 -1.51 -6.49
N LYS A 756 35.80 -2.41 -7.42
CA LYS A 756 37.18 -2.80 -7.67
C LYS A 756 37.46 -2.80 -9.17
N VAL A 757 38.45 -2.04 -9.57
CA VAL A 757 38.96 -1.99 -10.94
C VAL A 757 40.08 -3.02 -11.08
N ILE A 758 39.97 -3.92 -12.06
CA ILE A 758 40.94 -4.99 -12.34
C ILE A 758 41.22 -5.06 -13.85
N ARG A 759 42.32 -5.68 -14.30
CA ARG A 759 42.53 -5.91 -15.74
C ARG A 759 41.59 -7.03 -16.20
N ALA A 760 41.14 -6.98 -17.45
CA ALA A 760 40.17 -7.97 -17.96
C ALA A 760 40.69 -9.42 -17.98
N THR A 761 42.02 -9.60 -17.94
CA THR A 761 42.73 -10.88 -17.83
C THR A 761 42.76 -11.47 -16.43
N ASP A 762 42.61 -10.64 -15.37
CA ASP A 762 42.80 -11.08 -13.99
C ASP A 762 41.62 -11.95 -13.49
N VAL A 763 40.48 -11.87 -14.17
CA VAL A 763 39.25 -12.61 -13.87
C VAL A 763 38.59 -13.11 -15.16
N THR A 764 38.46 -14.43 -15.29
CA THR A 764 37.97 -15.14 -16.50
C THR A 764 36.63 -15.83 -16.24
N LEU A 765 35.89 -16.22 -17.30
CA LEU A 765 34.62 -16.96 -17.17
C LEU A 765 34.90 -18.41 -16.77
N ALA A 766 34.39 -18.85 -15.61
CA ALA A 766 34.64 -20.19 -15.08
C ALA A 766 33.45 -21.16 -15.25
N ARG A 767 32.21 -20.68 -15.16
CA ARG A 767 31.00 -21.52 -15.37
C ARG A 767 29.77 -20.71 -15.74
N ILE A 768 28.78 -21.38 -16.33
CA ILE A 768 27.42 -20.87 -16.53
C ILE A 768 26.48 -21.77 -15.72
N ALA A 769 25.73 -21.19 -14.79
CA ALA A 769 24.60 -21.85 -14.15
C ALA A 769 23.31 -21.58 -14.94
N VAL A 770 22.41 -22.55 -14.95
CA VAL A 770 21.03 -22.38 -15.43
C VAL A 770 20.09 -22.67 -14.25
N THR A 771 19.14 -21.78 -14.01
CA THR A 771 18.25 -21.77 -12.85
C THR A 771 16.79 -21.70 -13.31
N PRO A 772 15.89 -22.56 -12.82
CA PRO A 772 16.16 -23.70 -11.93
C PRO A 772 17.07 -24.75 -12.61
N ASP A 773 17.91 -25.42 -11.81
CA ASP A 773 18.83 -26.47 -12.28
C ASP A 773 18.08 -27.74 -12.70
N SER A 774 16.94 -27.99 -12.08
CA SER A 774 15.97 -28.99 -12.48
C SER A 774 14.53 -28.51 -12.25
N THR A 775 13.61 -28.83 -13.17
CA THR A 775 12.20 -28.46 -13.01
C THR A 775 11.25 -29.35 -13.79
N SER A 776 9.96 -29.29 -13.45
CA SER A 776 8.87 -29.88 -14.22
C SER A 776 8.05 -28.79 -14.93
N VAL A 777 7.44 -29.17 -16.05
CA VAL A 777 6.51 -28.37 -16.85
C VAL A 777 5.47 -29.32 -17.46
N PHE A 778 4.22 -28.92 -17.62
CA PHE A 778 3.24 -29.74 -18.35
C PHE A 778 3.40 -29.57 -19.86
N ILE A 779 2.95 -30.56 -20.65
CA ILE A 779 2.87 -30.45 -22.12
C ILE A 779 2.20 -29.15 -22.55
N ASN A 780 2.72 -28.51 -23.59
CA ASN A 780 2.34 -27.17 -24.09
C ASN A 780 2.49 -25.98 -23.10
N ALA A 781 2.70 -26.20 -21.80
CA ALA A 781 2.93 -25.12 -20.85
C ALA A 781 4.33 -24.48 -21.05
N ARG A 782 4.45 -23.20 -20.69
CA ARG A 782 5.69 -22.43 -20.86
C ARG A 782 6.47 -22.38 -19.55
N LYS A 783 7.81 -22.45 -19.61
CA LYS A 783 8.71 -22.42 -18.43
C LYS A 783 9.90 -21.47 -18.64
N PRO A 784 10.08 -20.42 -17.81
CA PRO A 784 11.28 -19.60 -17.86
C PRO A 784 12.46 -20.30 -17.19
N PHE A 785 13.60 -20.30 -17.87
CA PHE A 785 14.92 -20.53 -17.28
C PHE A 785 15.71 -19.22 -17.30
N LYS A 786 16.50 -18.99 -16.25
CA LYS A 786 17.46 -17.88 -16.16
C LYS A 786 18.88 -18.47 -16.21
N ALA A 787 19.82 -17.73 -16.77
CA ALA A 787 21.23 -18.10 -16.75
C ALA A 787 22.05 -17.08 -15.97
N ALA A 788 23.14 -17.54 -15.37
CA ALA A 788 24.08 -16.69 -14.65
C ALA A 788 25.51 -17.20 -14.89
N ALA A 789 26.37 -16.31 -15.40
CA ALA A 789 27.78 -16.57 -15.54
C ALA A 789 28.50 -16.29 -14.22
N TYR A 790 29.50 -17.11 -13.90
CA TYR A 790 30.37 -16.93 -12.74
C TYR A 790 31.82 -16.99 -13.17
N ALA A 791 32.61 -16.10 -12.60
CA ALA A 791 34.01 -15.95 -12.93
C ALA A 791 34.92 -16.86 -12.09
N SER A 792 36.22 -16.84 -12.37
CA SER A 792 37.26 -17.59 -11.65
C SER A 792 37.34 -17.28 -10.16
N ASP A 793 36.93 -16.07 -9.75
CA ASP A 793 36.84 -15.64 -8.34
C ASP A 793 35.41 -15.82 -7.75
N SER A 794 34.54 -16.57 -8.43
CA SER A 794 33.11 -16.74 -8.12
C SER A 794 32.23 -15.49 -8.18
N SER A 795 32.75 -14.32 -8.61
CA SER A 795 31.90 -13.15 -8.89
C SER A 795 30.94 -13.43 -10.05
N ARG A 796 29.74 -12.83 -10.03
CA ARG A 796 28.73 -13.04 -11.09
C ARG A 796 29.05 -12.14 -12.27
N ILE A 797 29.29 -12.70 -13.46
CA ILE A 797 29.44 -11.91 -14.69
C ILE A 797 28.06 -11.70 -15.31
N ASP A 798 27.78 -10.48 -15.73
CA ASP A 798 26.63 -10.17 -16.57
C ASP A 798 26.98 -10.42 -18.06
N LEU A 799 26.29 -11.34 -18.72
CA LEU A 799 26.54 -11.77 -20.10
C LEU A 799 25.22 -12.12 -20.81
N PRO A 800 25.10 -11.89 -22.13
CA PRO A 800 24.02 -12.43 -22.93
C PRO A 800 24.18 -13.95 -23.11
N PHE A 801 23.07 -14.68 -23.26
CA PHE A 801 23.08 -16.12 -23.51
C PHE A 801 22.21 -16.50 -24.70
N THR A 802 22.68 -17.42 -25.53
CA THR A 802 21.84 -18.11 -26.51
C THR A 802 21.30 -19.41 -25.92
N TRP A 803 20.09 -19.80 -26.31
CA TRP A 803 19.36 -20.91 -25.70
C TRP A 803 19.11 -22.04 -26.69
N SER A 804 19.17 -23.29 -26.22
CA SER A 804 18.85 -24.46 -27.04
C SER A 804 18.22 -25.57 -26.20
N VAL A 805 17.33 -26.35 -26.82
CA VAL A 805 16.75 -27.57 -26.25
C VAL A 805 16.49 -28.58 -27.39
N PRO A 806 16.54 -29.91 -27.16
CA PRO A 806 16.09 -30.87 -28.16
C PRO A 806 14.62 -30.65 -28.55
N THR A 807 14.29 -30.76 -29.84
CA THR A 807 12.93 -30.53 -30.37
C THR A 807 11.84 -31.36 -29.68
N LYS A 808 12.17 -32.60 -29.29
CA LYS A 808 11.26 -33.49 -28.52
C LYS A 808 10.87 -32.94 -27.15
N ALA A 809 11.58 -31.94 -26.61
CA ALA A 809 11.24 -31.27 -25.36
C ALA A 809 10.35 -30.02 -25.54
N GLY A 810 10.30 -29.48 -26.77
CA GLY A 810 9.64 -28.21 -27.09
C GLY A 810 10.55 -27.23 -27.83
N VAL A 811 10.17 -25.95 -27.78
CA VAL A 811 10.90 -24.84 -28.42
C VAL A 811 11.24 -23.80 -27.35
N ILE A 812 12.50 -23.33 -27.32
CA ILE A 812 12.96 -22.31 -26.37
C ILE A 812 13.23 -20.98 -27.06
N ASP A 813 12.69 -19.89 -26.50
CA ASP A 813 12.90 -18.53 -27.02
C ASP A 813 14.24 -17.93 -26.58
N THR A 814 14.59 -16.78 -27.15
CA THR A 814 15.84 -16.06 -26.88
C THR A 814 15.97 -15.54 -25.44
N LYS A 815 14.91 -15.62 -24.63
CA LYS A 815 14.89 -15.22 -23.22
C LYS A 815 14.99 -16.40 -22.26
N GLY A 816 15.12 -17.62 -22.79
CA GLY A 816 15.16 -18.85 -22.00
C GLY A 816 13.79 -19.39 -21.61
N VAL A 817 12.70 -18.91 -22.22
CA VAL A 817 11.36 -19.46 -21.96
C VAL A 817 11.09 -20.58 -22.96
N ILE A 818 11.07 -21.82 -22.47
CA ILE A 818 10.65 -22.99 -23.26
C ILE A 818 9.14 -23.12 -23.25
N THR A 819 8.53 -23.30 -24.42
CA THR A 819 7.20 -23.88 -24.57
C THR A 819 7.38 -25.39 -24.70
N ALA A 820 6.87 -26.17 -23.75
CA ALA A 820 7.03 -27.62 -23.74
C ALA A 820 6.34 -28.30 -24.93
N SER A 821 6.91 -29.41 -25.40
CA SER A 821 6.29 -30.27 -26.42
C SER A 821 5.03 -30.99 -25.90
N ASP A 822 4.41 -31.75 -26.79
CA ASP A 822 3.40 -32.78 -26.53
C ASP A 822 3.96 -34.07 -25.92
N THR A 823 5.29 -34.23 -25.87
CA THR A 823 5.98 -35.50 -25.64
C THR A 823 6.59 -35.53 -24.23
N PRO A 824 6.00 -36.26 -23.25
CA PRO A 824 6.52 -36.32 -21.89
C PRO A 824 7.89 -36.99 -21.82
N GLY A 825 8.78 -36.48 -20.96
CA GLY A 825 10.14 -37.01 -20.83
C GLY A 825 11.11 -36.09 -20.13
N VAL A 826 12.31 -36.62 -19.88
CA VAL A 826 13.43 -35.87 -19.28
C VAL A 826 14.37 -35.38 -20.38
N TYR A 827 14.56 -34.07 -20.45
CA TYR A 827 15.40 -33.39 -21.42
C TYR A 827 16.33 -32.38 -20.73
N TYR A 828 17.19 -31.72 -21.51
CA TYR A 828 18.10 -30.68 -21.02
C TYR A 828 17.98 -29.39 -21.83
N VAL A 829 17.64 -28.30 -21.14
CA VAL A 829 17.79 -26.94 -21.63
C VAL A 829 19.26 -26.53 -21.44
N LYS A 830 19.84 -25.86 -22.45
CA LYS A 830 21.19 -25.28 -22.36
C LYS A 830 21.16 -23.78 -22.60
N ALA A 831 21.99 -23.05 -21.86
CA ALA A 831 22.34 -21.65 -22.09
C ALA A 831 23.82 -21.59 -22.47
N HIS A 832 24.15 -20.99 -23.61
CA HIS A 832 25.50 -20.94 -24.18
C HIS A 832 26.04 -19.50 -24.19
N TYR A 833 27.36 -19.39 -24.05
CA TYR A 833 28.14 -18.20 -24.35
C TYR A 833 29.49 -18.63 -24.93
N ASN A 834 29.74 -18.28 -26.20
CA ASN A 834 30.82 -18.85 -27.00
C ASN A 834 30.80 -20.40 -26.95
N SER A 835 31.92 -21.05 -26.62
CA SER A 835 32.03 -22.52 -26.46
C SER A 835 31.53 -23.04 -25.10
N MET A 836 31.25 -22.16 -24.14
CA MET A 836 30.82 -22.53 -22.78
C MET A 836 29.31 -22.68 -22.72
N PHE A 837 28.80 -23.71 -22.02
CA PHE A 837 27.36 -23.84 -21.77
C PHE A 837 27.05 -24.32 -20.36
N GLY A 838 25.98 -23.74 -19.79
CA GLY A 838 25.27 -24.30 -18.64
C GLY A 838 24.13 -25.20 -19.11
N LYS A 839 23.71 -26.15 -18.27
CA LYS A 839 22.55 -27.01 -18.54
C LYS A 839 21.64 -27.11 -17.32
N ALA A 840 20.33 -27.16 -17.57
CA ALA A 840 19.31 -27.50 -16.59
C ALA A 840 18.47 -28.69 -17.09
N LYS A 841 18.01 -29.53 -16.17
CA LYS A 841 17.10 -30.65 -16.45
C LYS A 841 15.66 -30.11 -16.54
N ILE A 842 14.94 -30.50 -17.58
CA ILE A 842 13.49 -30.30 -17.66
C ILE A 842 12.77 -31.65 -17.74
N ASN A 843 11.67 -31.76 -17.02
CA ASN A 843 10.79 -32.92 -17.00
C ASN A 843 9.44 -32.51 -17.56
N VAL A 844 9.18 -32.83 -18.83
CA VAL A 844 7.89 -32.58 -19.48
C VAL A 844 6.90 -33.64 -18.98
N LEU A 845 5.80 -33.19 -18.39
CA LEU A 845 4.76 -33.99 -17.77
C LEU A 845 3.49 -33.99 -18.64
N ALA A 846 2.82 -35.13 -18.76
CA ALA A 846 1.44 -35.15 -19.24
C ALA A 846 0.53 -34.36 -18.27
N LEU A 847 -0.52 -33.74 -18.79
CA LEU A 847 -1.49 -33.00 -17.95
C LEU A 847 -2.05 -33.88 -16.82
N PRO A 848 -2.34 -33.33 -15.63
CA PRO A 848 -2.96 -34.09 -14.55
C PRO A 848 -4.31 -34.67 -14.98
N LYS A 849 -4.52 -35.96 -14.72
CA LYS A 849 -5.80 -36.65 -14.90
C LYS A 849 -6.06 -37.53 -13.67
N LEU A 850 -7.32 -37.83 -13.38
CA LEU A 850 -7.66 -38.82 -12.37
C LEU A 850 -6.90 -40.14 -12.66
N ALA A 851 -6.28 -40.71 -11.63
CA ALA A 851 -5.55 -41.98 -11.71
C ALA A 851 -5.86 -42.94 -10.55
N ARG A 852 -6.34 -42.42 -9.40
CA ARG A 852 -6.76 -43.21 -8.24
C ARG A 852 -7.89 -42.52 -7.49
N ILE A 853 -8.81 -43.29 -6.93
CA ILE A 853 -9.78 -42.83 -5.94
C ILE A 853 -9.45 -43.48 -4.58
N LYS A 854 -9.48 -42.72 -3.49
CA LYS A 854 -9.62 -43.25 -2.13
C LYS A 854 -11.06 -43.07 -1.68
N VAL A 855 -11.64 -44.09 -1.07
CA VAL A 855 -12.91 -43.99 -0.34
C VAL A 855 -12.62 -43.76 1.15
N VAL A 856 -13.40 -42.89 1.80
CA VAL A 856 -13.22 -42.44 3.18
C VAL A 856 -14.55 -42.57 3.95
N PRO A 857 -14.60 -43.17 5.16
CA PRO A 857 -13.51 -43.89 5.82
C PRO A 857 -13.02 -45.10 5.01
N ASP A 858 -11.78 -45.53 5.22
CA ASP A 858 -11.17 -46.66 4.51
C ASP A 858 -11.49 -48.03 5.16
N SER A 859 -11.76 -48.04 6.46
CA SER A 859 -12.29 -49.20 7.19
C SER A 859 -13.21 -48.77 8.36
N LEU A 860 -14.33 -49.49 8.57
CA LEU A 860 -15.24 -49.23 9.68
C LEU A 860 -16.04 -50.49 10.11
N THR A 861 -16.36 -50.62 11.40
CA THR A 861 -17.35 -51.60 11.88
C THR A 861 -18.72 -50.93 11.99
N LEU A 862 -19.76 -51.51 11.40
CA LEU A 862 -21.14 -51.04 11.46
C LEU A 862 -22.02 -51.99 12.30
N PRO A 863 -22.99 -51.46 13.06
CA PRO A 863 -24.09 -52.26 13.60
C PRO A 863 -24.93 -52.89 12.46
N LEU A 864 -25.55 -54.02 12.75
CA LEU A 864 -26.54 -54.64 11.85
C LEU A 864 -27.68 -53.66 11.53
N GLY A 865 -27.98 -53.44 10.23
CA GLY A 865 -29.01 -52.50 9.78
C GLY A 865 -28.62 -51.01 9.72
N ALA A 866 -27.42 -50.62 10.15
CA ALA A 866 -27.04 -49.20 10.28
C ALA A 866 -26.50 -48.56 8.98
N SER A 867 -26.59 -47.23 8.86
CA SER A 867 -26.15 -46.49 7.66
C SER A 867 -24.93 -45.58 7.89
N GLN A 868 -24.09 -45.46 6.86
CA GLN A 868 -22.82 -44.73 6.86
C GLN A 868 -22.59 -43.97 5.54
N GLN A 869 -22.33 -42.68 5.63
CA GLN A 869 -21.82 -41.88 4.50
C GLN A 869 -20.36 -42.22 4.22
N TYR A 870 -20.04 -42.54 2.97
CA TYR A 870 -18.67 -42.60 2.45
C TYR A 870 -18.42 -41.46 1.47
N THR A 871 -17.20 -40.95 1.39
CA THR A 871 -16.80 -39.88 0.46
C THR A 871 -15.59 -40.30 -0.38
N THR A 872 -15.40 -39.64 -1.53
CA THR A 872 -14.27 -39.91 -2.44
C THR A 872 -13.24 -38.80 -2.40
N GLN A 873 -11.96 -39.19 -2.29
CA GLN A 873 -10.82 -38.32 -2.55
C GLN A 873 -10.10 -38.81 -3.82
N GLY A 874 -10.10 -37.99 -4.87
CA GLY A 874 -9.39 -38.28 -6.11
C GLY A 874 -7.90 -37.95 -6.02
N PHE A 875 -7.10 -38.65 -6.80
CA PHE A 875 -5.67 -38.40 -6.96
C PHE A 875 -5.25 -38.51 -8.42
N ASP A 876 -4.28 -37.70 -8.83
CA ASP A 876 -3.70 -37.73 -10.17
C ASP A 876 -2.60 -38.80 -10.32
N GLN A 877 -2.04 -38.92 -11.53
CA GLN A 877 -0.93 -39.85 -11.81
C GLN A 877 0.38 -39.51 -11.06
N TYR A 878 0.45 -38.36 -10.39
CA TYR A 878 1.57 -37.90 -9.58
C TYR A 878 1.31 -38.05 -8.07
N GLY A 879 0.14 -38.55 -7.68
CA GLY A 879 -0.28 -38.70 -6.29
C GLY A 879 -0.78 -37.41 -5.63
N SER A 880 -0.93 -36.32 -6.39
CA SER A 880 -1.53 -35.08 -5.90
C SER A 880 -3.06 -35.23 -5.81
N ALA A 881 -3.71 -34.48 -4.92
CA ALA A 881 -5.17 -34.48 -4.83
C ALA A 881 -5.79 -33.94 -6.14
N PHE A 882 -6.73 -34.69 -6.70
CA PHE A 882 -7.42 -34.39 -7.96
C PHE A 882 -8.93 -34.27 -7.70
N ALA A 883 -9.49 -33.09 -7.93
CA ALA A 883 -10.92 -32.86 -7.78
C ALA A 883 -11.70 -33.50 -8.93
N PHE A 884 -12.76 -34.24 -8.60
CA PHE A 884 -13.68 -34.84 -9.58
C PHE A 884 -15.07 -34.99 -8.97
N THR A 885 -16.10 -35.12 -9.81
CA THR A 885 -17.51 -35.24 -9.40
C THR A 885 -18.23 -36.35 -10.19
N GLY A 886 -19.37 -36.81 -9.65
CA GLY A 886 -20.17 -37.87 -10.26
C GLY A 886 -19.48 -39.23 -10.23
N ALA A 887 -19.12 -39.70 -9.03
CA ALA A 887 -18.70 -41.09 -8.80
C ALA A 887 -19.94 -42.01 -8.77
N THR A 888 -19.87 -43.15 -9.42
CA THR A 888 -20.87 -44.23 -9.29
C THR A 888 -20.50 -45.12 -8.11
N TRP A 889 -21.44 -45.37 -7.20
CA TRP A 889 -21.24 -46.18 -6.01
C TRP A 889 -21.82 -47.59 -6.16
N SER A 890 -21.15 -48.58 -5.57
CA SER A 890 -21.67 -49.95 -5.42
C SER A 890 -21.22 -50.57 -4.08
N VAL A 891 -21.92 -51.61 -3.63
CA VAL A 891 -21.60 -52.32 -2.38
C VAL A 891 -21.78 -53.83 -2.55
N THR A 892 -20.93 -54.62 -1.90
CA THR A 892 -20.99 -56.10 -1.94
C THR A 892 -21.82 -56.67 -0.78
N GLY A 893 -22.39 -57.87 -0.95
CA GLY A 893 -23.12 -58.60 0.09
C GLY A 893 -24.64 -58.39 0.06
N THR A 894 -25.38 -59.49 0.15
CA THR A 894 -26.86 -59.50 0.04
C THR A 894 -27.52 -58.73 1.19
N GLY A 895 -28.40 -57.78 0.83
CA GLY A 895 -29.11 -56.90 1.76
C GLY A 895 -28.36 -55.62 2.14
N ASN A 896 -27.12 -55.42 1.67
CA ASN A 896 -26.47 -54.10 1.71
C ASN A 896 -27.02 -53.23 0.57
N THR A 897 -27.17 -51.91 0.80
CA THR A 897 -27.51 -50.94 -0.26
C THR A 897 -26.57 -49.74 -0.21
N VAL A 898 -26.46 -48.98 -1.30
CA VAL A 898 -25.72 -47.71 -1.33
C VAL A 898 -26.43 -46.67 -2.20
N SER A 899 -26.46 -45.42 -1.75
CA SER A 899 -27.04 -44.30 -2.50
C SER A 899 -26.11 -43.79 -3.59
N SER A 900 -26.64 -43.02 -4.55
CA SER A 900 -25.86 -42.23 -5.51
C SER A 900 -24.90 -41.21 -4.87
N THR A 901 -25.15 -40.83 -3.61
CA THR A 901 -24.29 -39.94 -2.81
C THR A 901 -23.26 -40.68 -1.97
N GLY A 902 -23.25 -42.02 -1.93
CA GLY A 902 -22.30 -42.82 -1.14
C GLY A 902 -22.74 -43.18 0.28
N VAL A 903 -24.03 -43.04 0.61
CA VAL A 903 -24.59 -43.56 1.88
C VAL A 903 -24.82 -45.06 1.74
N VAL A 904 -24.01 -45.86 2.42
CA VAL A 904 -24.18 -47.32 2.54
C VAL A 904 -25.15 -47.61 3.68
N THR A 905 -26.07 -48.56 3.50
CA THR A 905 -26.83 -49.18 4.59
C THR A 905 -26.43 -50.64 4.71
N ALA A 906 -26.07 -51.05 5.93
CA ALA A 906 -25.60 -52.39 6.24
C ALA A 906 -26.75 -53.39 6.38
N THR A 907 -26.52 -54.62 5.93
CA THR A 907 -27.42 -55.77 6.06
C THR A 907 -27.57 -56.23 7.53
N THR A 908 -28.54 -57.11 7.78
CA THR A 908 -28.77 -57.74 9.10
C THR A 908 -27.90 -58.97 9.34
N ASN A 909 -27.09 -59.37 8.36
CA ASN A 909 -26.11 -60.45 8.48
C ASN A 909 -24.74 -59.93 8.95
N THR A 910 -24.01 -60.77 9.70
CA THR A 910 -22.59 -60.51 10.02
C THR A 910 -21.69 -60.87 8.83
N GLY A 911 -20.58 -60.14 8.68
CA GLY A 911 -19.66 -60.34 7.56
C GLY A 911 -18.63 -59.23 7.37
N SER A 912 -17.94 -59.30 6.24
CA SER A 912 -17.03 -58.27 5.74
C SER A 912 -17.45 -57.93 4.31
N TYR A 913 -17.64 -56.65 4.03
CA TYR A 913 -18.21 -56.13 2.81
C TYR A 913 -17.35 -54.98 2.27
N THR A 914 -17.53 -54.66 0.99
CA THR A 914 -16.76 -53.65 0.28
C THR A 914 -17.69 -52.63 -0.33
N VAL A 915 -17.49 -51.35 -0.02
CA VAL A 915 -18.07 -50.24 -0.77
C VAL A 915 -17.05 -49.77 -1.81
N THR A 916 -17.52 -49.55 -3.04
CA THR A 916 -16.71 -49.12 -4.18
C THR A 916 -17.26 -47.81 -4.73
N ALA A 917 -16.38 -46.87 -5.04
CA ALA A 917 -16.70 -45.67 -5.81
C ALA A 917 -15.88 -45.64 -7.10
N THR A 918 -16.54 -45.44 -8.23
CA THR A 918 -15.93 -45.55 -9.57
C THR A 918 -16.18 -44.29 -10.39
N LYS A 919 -15.16 -43.82 -11.11
CA LYS A 919 -15.24 -42.75 -12.10
C LYS A 919 -14.33 -43.11 -13.27
N ASP A 920 -14.85 -43.07 -14.49
CA ASP A 920 -14.09 -43.19 -15.74
C ASP A 920 -13.12 -44.41 -15.74
N SER A 921 -13.66 -45.58 -15.36
CA SER A 921 -12.95 -46.87 -15.17
C SER A 921 -11.93 -46.94 -14.03
N ILE A 922 -11.79 -45.89 -13.22
CA ILE A 922 -10.94 -45.85 -12.02
C ILE A 922 -11.83 -46.07 -10.80
N SER A 923 -11.48 -47.05 -9.96
CA SER A 923 -12.23 -47.38 -8.74
C SER A 923 -11.40 -47.17 -7.48
N GLY A 924 -12.06 -46.79 -6.40
CA GLY A 924 -11.55 -46.82 -5.04
C GLY A 924 -12.48 -47.64 -4.15
N THR A 925 -11.92 -48.39 -3.21
CA THR A 925 -12.67 -49.28 -2.31
C THR A 925 -12.41 -48.96 -0.85
N ALA A 926 -13.41 -49.13 -0.01
CA ALA A 926 -13.28 -49.21 1.44
C ALA A 926 -13.97 -50.46 1.98
N LEU A 927 -13.48 -50.97 3.11
CA LEU A 927 -14.06 -52.13 3.78
C LEU A 927 -15.02 -51.69 4.88
N PHE A 928 -16.07 -52.47 5.11
CA PHE A 928 -16.79 -52.44 6.38
C PHE A 928 -17.17 -53.82 6.86
N THR A 929 -17.19 -54.00 8.17
CA THR A 929 -17.59 -55.24 8.82
C THR A 929 -18.88 -55.06 9.60
N THR A 930 -19.71 -56.09 9.61
CA THR A 930 -20.91 -56.19 10.44
C THR A 930 -20.70 -57.31 11.46
N GLY A 931 -20.82 -56.99 12.75
CA GLY A 931 -20.43 -57.92 13.82
C GLY A 931 -21.19 -57.80 15.14
N TYR A 932 -22.10 -56.84 15.28
CA TYR A 932 -22.86 -56.63 16.51
C TYR A 932 -24.22 -55.96 16.23
N GLY A 933 -25.22 -56.27 17.05
CA GLY A 933 -26.51 -55.56 17.05
C GLY A 933 -26.53 -54.34 17.96
N CYS A 934 -27.65 -53.61 17.95
CA CYS A 934 -27.98 -52.61 18.97
C CYS A 934 -28.16 -53.30 20.34
N THR A 935 -27.07 -53.41 21.10
CA THR A 935 -26.99 -54.13 22.38
C THR A 935 -26.20 -53.38 23.45
N PHE A 936 -25.46 -52.34 23.08
CA PHE A 936 -24.79 -51.46 24.02
C PHE A 936 -25.53 -50.13 24.08
N LYS A 937 -26.15 -49.84 25.23
CA LYS A 937 -26.76 -48.56 25.55
C LYS A 937 -26.51 -48.26 27.02
N LYS A 938 -25.73 -47.21 27.31
CA LYS A 938 -25.36 -46.82 28.67
C LYS A 938 -25.53 -45.32 28.86
N ARG A 939 -26.18 -44.92 29.96
CA ARG A 939 -26.20 -43.54 30.46
C ARG A 939 -25.35 -43.45 31.73
N ILE A 940 -24.68 -42.31 31.92
CA ILE A 940 -23.73 -42.05 33.00
C ILE A 940 -23.93 -40.60 33.47
N GLU A 941 -24.27 -40.45 34.75
CA GLU A 941 -24.55 -39.15 35.39
C GLU A 941 -23.25 -38.43 35.81
N ALA A 942 -23.28 -37.11 36.02
CA ALA A 942 -22.11 -36.33 36.45
C ALA A 942 -21.51 -36.83 37.77
N GLU A 943 -22.37 -37.13 38.75
CA GLU A 943 -22.02 -37.71 40.05
C GLU A 943 -21.33 -39.09 39.94
N SER A 944 -21.45 -39.77 38.80
CA SER A 944 -20.75 -41.05 38.54
C SER A 944 -19.28 -40.89 38.13
N SER A 945 -18.72 -39.67 38.14
CA SER A 945 -17.30 -39.45 37.82
C SER A 945 -16.40 -40.11 38.85
N THR A 946 -15.42 -40.88 38.39
CA THR A 946 -14.45 -41.59 39.25
C THR A 946 -13.17 -40.77 39.48
N SER A 947 -13.03 -39.63 38.80
CA SER A 947 -11.86 -38.74 38.84
C SER A 947 -12.22 -37.42 38.14
N ARG A 948 -11.70 -36.28 38.60
CA ARG A 948 -11.92 -34.97 37.94
C ARG A 948 -10.80 -33.97 38.23
N SER A 949 -10.78 -32.89 37.44
CA SER A 949 -10.11 -31.63 37.80
C SER A 949 -10.65 -31.06 39.12
N THR A 950 -9.86 -30.24 39.81
CA THR A 950 -10.22 -29.67 41.13
C THR A 950 -11.33 -28.62 41.10
N VAL A 951 -11.55 -27.96 39.96
CA VAL A 951 -12.45 -26.80 39.85
C VAL A 951 -13.91 -27.15 39.50
N PRO A 952 -14.22 -28.13 38.62
CA PRO A 952 -15.61 -28.49 38.34
C PRO A 952 -16.32 -29.08 39.56
N THR A 953 -17.20 -28.31 40.20
CA THR A 953 -17.97 -28.73 41.38
C THR A 953 -19.27 -29.41 40.98
N LEU A 954 -19.81 -30.27 41.86
CA LEU A 954 -21.15 -30.82 41.71
C LEU A 954 -22.15 -29.93 42.45
N GLU A 955 -23.27 -29.64 41.81
CA GLU A 955 -24.43 -28.95 42.38
C GLU A 955 -25.70 -29.78 42.11
N THR A 956 -26.75 -29.61 42.92
CA THR A 956 -28.06 -30.22 42.65
C THR A 956 -28.59 -29.71 41.31
N THR A 957 -28.99 -30.61 40.40
CA THR A 957 -29.36 -30.19 39.06
C THR A 957 -30.75 -29.54 38.99
N THR A 958 -30.90 -28.58 38.07
CA THR A 958 -32.19 -28.00 37.69
C THR A 958 -32.85 -28.71 36.51
N ASP A 959 -32.23 -29.77 35.98
CA ASP A 959 -32.81 -30.62 34.96
C ASP A 959 -33.74 -31.67 35.58
N THR A 960 -34.88 -31.98 34.96
CA THR A 960 -35.80 -33.03 35.43
C THR A 960 -35.26 -34.46 35.22
N SER A 961 -34.00 -34.60 34.83
CA SER A 961 -33.40 -35.85 34.35
C SER A 961 -32.01 -36.14 34.92
N GLY A 962 -31.69 -35.77 36.16
CA GLY A 962 -30.46 -36.18 36.86
C GLY A 962 -30.52 -35.93 38.36
N GLY A 963 -29.48 -36.32 39.11
CA GLY A 963 -29.33 -35.98 40.53
C GLY A 963 -28.47 -34.73 40.73
N GLN A 964 -27.28 -34.71 40.14
CA GLN A 964 -26.34 -33.58 40.21
C GLN A 964 -25.79 -33.22 38.83
N ASN A 965 -25.30 -31.99 38.68
CA ASN A 965 -24.58 -31.58 37.47
C ASN A 965 -23.22 -30.96 37.83
N PHE A 966 -22.27 -31.03 36.90
CA PHE A 966 -21.04 -30.24 36.98
C PHE A 966 -21.31 -28.77 36.61
N THR A 967 -20.71 -27.88 37.39
CA THR A 967 -20.61 -26.43 37.15
C THR A 967 -19.13 -26.01 37.27
N GLY A 968 -18.78 -24.75 36.98
CA GLY A 968 -17.38 -24.29 37.04
C GLY A 968 -16.45 -24.93 35.98
N ILE A 969 -17.00 -25.39 34.87
CA ILE A 969 -16.26 -26.02 33.78
C ILE A 969 -15.57 -24.93 32.93
N GLY A 970 -14.23 -24.90 32.98
CA GLY A 970 -13.36 -23.96 32.27
C GLY A 970 -12.41 -24.67 31.30
N TYR A 971 -11.43 -23.95 30.76
CA TYR A 971 -10.59 -24.47 29.68
C TYR A 971 -9.79 -25.73 30.07
N ASN A 972 -9.89 -26.79 29.27
CA ASN A 972 -9.30 -28.12 29.53
C ASN A 972 -9.72 -28.79 30.86
N HIS A 973 -10.72 -28.28 31.58
CA HIS A 973 -11.26 -28.97 32.75
C HIS A 973 -11.88 -30.30 32.33
N TRP A 974 -11.60 -31.36 33.08
CA TRP A 974 -11.97 -32.73 32.74
C TRP A 974 -12.58 -33.49 33.91
N PHE A 975 -13.39 -34.50 33.57
CA PHE A 975 -14.00 -35.45 34.49
C PHE A 975 -14.10 -36.81 33.79
N GLY A 976 -13.65 -37.86 34.48
CA GLY A 976 -13.36 -39.19 33.95
C GLY A 976 -14.18 -40.30 34.59
N TYR A 977 -14.50 -41.31 33.79
CA TYR A 977 -15.42 -42.40 34.13
C TYR A 977 -14.78 -43.75 33.83
N SER A 978 -14.45 -44.54 34.86
CA SER A 978 -13.80 -45.86 34.71
C SER A 978 -14.76 -47.03 34.45
N THR A 979 -16.06 -46.78 34.37
CA THR A 979 -17.11 -47.81 34.27
C THR A 979 -17.78 -47.86 32.90
N LEU A 980 -17.24 -47.21 31.87
CA LEU A 980 -17.87 -47.10 30.54
C LEU A 980 -18.18 -48.46 29.90
N GLY A 981 -17.19 -49.35 29.84
CA GLY A 981 -17.37 -50.75 29.39
C GLY A 981 -17.77 -50.90 27.93
N ILE A 982 -17.31 -50.02 27.03
CA ILE A 982 -17.60 -50.06 25.59
C ILE A 982 -16.97 -51.34 24.99
N PRO A 983 -17.75 -52.29 24.45
CA PRO A 983 -17.29 -53.66 24.23
C PRO A 983 -16.50 -53.89 22.93
N VAL A 984 -16.70 -53.04 21.91
CA VAL A 984 -16.11 -53.22 20.56
C VAL A 984 -15.69 -51.88 19.98
N LYS A 985 -14.73 -51.88 19.03
CA LYS A 985 -14.47 -50.71 18.20
C LYS A 985 -15.60 -50.55 17.18
N GLY A 986 -16.26 -49.39 17.17
CA GLY A 986 -17.37 -49.11 16.26
C GLY A 986 -17.81 -47.65 16.27
N ARG A 987 -18.83 -47.33 15.47
CA ARG A 987 -19.51 -46.03 15.52
C ARG A 987 -20.59 -46.07 16.61
N TYR A 988 -20.58 -45.07 17.48
CA TYR A 988 -21.52 -44.89 18.59
C TYR A 988 -22.18 -43.52 18.50
N ASN A 989 -23.46 -43.45 18.89
CA ASN A 989 -24.10 -42.20 19.28
C ASN A 989 -23.53 -41.78 20.64
N VAL A 990 -23.21 -40.51 20.80
CA VAL A 990 -22.81 -39.92 22.08
C VAL A 990 -23.69 -38.69 22.32
N SER A 991 -24.52 -38.77 23.34
CA SER A 991 -25.51 -37.74 23.71
C SER A 991 -25.08 -37.05 25.00
N PHE A 992 -24.90 -35.73 24.96
CA PHE A 992 -24.54 -34.90 26.10
C PHE A 992 -25.74 -34.08 26.58
N ARG A 993 -26.13 -34.23 27.86
CA ARG A 993 -27.14 -33.37 28.50
C ARG A 993 -26.44 -32.17 29.12
N VAL A 994 -26.58 -31.02 28.48
CA VAL A 994 -25.83 -29.79 28.78
C VAL A 994 -26.73 -28.55 28.79
N LEU A 995 -26.24 -27.51 29.44
CA LEU A 995 -26.83 -26.18 29.48
C LEU A 995 -25.74 -25.17 29.12
N THR A 996 -25.97 -24.36 28.09
CA THR A 996 -25.03 -23.37 27.55
C THR A 996 -25.72 -22.02 27.34
N THR A 997 -24.97 -20.93 27.37
CA THR A 997 -25.45 -19.57 27.05
C THR A 997 -24.75 -18.97 25.83
N ALA A 998 -23.82 -19.71 25.23
CA ALA A 998 -23.11 -19.44 23.99
C ALA A 998 -22.68 -20.78 23.37
N PRO A 999 -22.27 -20.83 22.08
CA PRO A 999 -21.69 -22.03 21.50
C PRO A 999 -20.43 -22.49 22.26
N ALA A 1000 -20.30 -23.79 22.45
CA ALA A 1000 -19.21 -24.42 23.19
C ALA A 1000 -18.80 -25.74 22.50
N GLN A 1001 -17.72 -26.38 22.96
CA GLN A 1001 -17.31 -27.69 22.48
C GLN A 1001 -16.89 -28.59 23.63
N VAL A 1002 -17.30 -29.85 23.56
CA VAL A 1002 -16.94 -30.91 24.51
C VAL A 1002 -16.21 -32.04 23.77
N LYS A 1003 -15.24 -32.65 24.44
CA LYS A 1003 -14.32 -33.63 23.87
C LYS A 1003 -14.35 -34.91 24.68
N LEU A 1004 -14.47 -36.06 24.01
CA LEU A 1004 -14.30 -37.37 24.63
C LEU A 1004 -12.90 -37.90 24.29
N ALA A 1005 -12.12 -38.26 25.31
CA ALA A 1005 -10.70 -38.56 25.16
C ALA A 1005 -10.17 -39.51 26.25
N ASN A 1006 -8.96 -40.02 26.07
CA ASN A 1006 -8.16 -40.66 27.11
C ASN A 1006 -6.72 -40.09 27.03
N THR A 1007 -5.80 -40.52 27.89
CA THR A 1007 -4.42 -40.01 27.94
C THR A 1007 -3.75 -40.11 26.57
N GLY A 1008 -3.49 -38.95 25.94
CA GLY A 1008 -2.87 -38.83 24.62
C GLY A 1008 -3.78 -39.10 23.40
N VAL A 1009 -5.05 -39.50 23.57
CA VAL A 1009 -5.92 -39.92 22.46
C VAL A 1009 -7.27 -39.20 22.51
N VAL A 1010 -7.69 -38.62 21.38
CA VAL A 1010 -9.01 -37.99 21.21
C VAL A 1010 -9.92 -38.94 20.42
N TYR A 1011 -11.12 -39.20 20.92
CA TYR A 1011 -12.11 -40.07 20.25
C TYR A 1011 -13.14 -39.27 19.44
N GLY A 1012 -13.47 -38.07 19.91
CA GLY A 1012 -14.34 -37.12 19.20
C GLY A 1012 -14.45 -35.78 19.91
N ILE A 1013 -14.90 -34.77 19.18
CA ILE A 1013 -15.22 -33.43 19.66
C ILE A 1013 -16.62 -33.12 19.15
N ILE A 1014 -17.54 -32.75 20.05
CA ILE A 1014 -18.92 -32.41 19.74
C ILE A 1014 -19.12 -30.91 19.90
N ASN A 1015 -19.76 -30.30 18.91
CA ASN A 1015 -20.18 -28.91 18.96
C ASN A 1015 -21.48 -28.80 19.78
N LEU A 1016 -21.43 -28.03 20.86
CA LEU A 1016 -22.59 -27.71 21.68
C LEU A 1016 -23.15 -26.36 21.19
N PRO A 1017 -24.37 -26.31 20.61
CA PRO A 1017 -24.99 -25.04 20.26
C PRO A 1017 -25.31 -24.21 21.52
N ASN A 1018 -25.67 -22.95 21.32
CA ASN A 1018 -26.26 -22.15 22.39
C ASN A 1018 -27.65 -22.70 22.74
N THR A 1019 -27.86 -23.12 23.99
CA THR A 1019 -29.15 -23.65 24.48
C THR A 1019 -29.97 -22.59 25.23
N ASN A 1020 -29.55 -21.32 25.18
CA ASN A 1020 -30.20 -20.17 25.82
C ASN A 1020 -30.45 -20.38 27.33
N GLY A 1021 -29.51 -21.03 28.01
CA GLY A 1021 -29.61 -21.33 29.44
C GLY A 1021 -30.60 -22.44 29.80
N GLN A 1022 -31.08 -23.23 28.83
CA GLN A 1022 -31.95 -24.39 29.06
C GLN A 1022 -31.18 -25.70 28.94
N TRP A 1023 -31.64 -26.76 29.61
CA TRP A 1023 -31.06 -28.10 29.47
C TRP A 1023 -31.48 -28.76 28.15
N ALA A 1024 -30.51 -28.99 27.26
CA ALA A 1024 -30.69 -29.67 25.99
C ALA A 1024 -29.87 -30.97 25.92
N THR A 1025 -30.32 -31.91 25.09
CA THR A 1025 -29.58 -33.14 24.80
C THR A 1025 -28.97 -33.00 23.41
N ILE A 1026 -27.64 -32.91 23.35
CA ILE A 1026 -26.89 -32.73 22.11
C ILE A 1026 -26.27 -34.08 21.72
N THR A 1027 -26.73 -34.67 20.63
CA THR A 1027 -26.28 -35.98 20.14
C THR A 1027 -25.47 -35.82 18.87
N ASP A 1028 -24.30 -36.45 18.84
CA ASP A 1028 -23.45 -36.61 17.65
C ASP A 1028 -22.95 -38.07 17.59
N THR A 1029 -22.24 -38.44 16.54
CA THR A 1029 -21.69 -39.79 16.37
C THR A 1029 -20.17 -39.77 16.26
N MET A 1030 -19.49 -40.67 16.96
CA MET A 1030 -18.03 -40.82 16.88
C MET A 1030 -17.60 -42.28 16.83
N THR A 1031 -16.39 -42.54 16.32
CA THR A 1031 -15.81 -43.89 16.28
C THR A 1031 -15.01 -44.12 17.55
N ILE A 1032 -15.54 -44.93 18.47
CA ILE A 1032 -14.92 -45.20 19.76
C ILE A 1032 -14.28 -46.60 19.73
N PRO A 1033 -13.04 -46.79 20.20
CA PRO A 1033 -12.48 -48.12 20.44
C PRO A 1033 -13.16 -48.81 21.64
N ALA A 1034 -12.94 -50.13 21.79
CA ALA A 1034 -13.35 -50.84 23.00
C ALA A 1034 -12.58 -50.29 24.22
N ILE A 1035 -13.27 -49.66 25.17
CA ILE A 1035 -12.66 -48.96 26.31
C ILE A 1035 -13.52 -49.03 27.58
N SER A 1036 -12.85 -49.22 28.72
CA SER A 1036 -13.44 -49.10 30.06
C SER A 1036 -13.42 -47.67 30.62
N TYR A 1037 -12.47 -46.83 30.16
CA TYR A 1037 -12.23 -45.48 30.68
C TYR A 1037 -12.19 -44.42 29.59
N ALA A 1038 -12.82 -43.27 29.85
CA ALA A 1038 -12.63 -42.02 29.11
C ALA A 1038 -12.87 -40.80 30.01
N ASN A 1039 -12.21 -39.70 29.64
CA ASN A 1039 -12.45 -38.35 30.14
C ASN A 1039 -13.41 -37.62 29.20
N VAL A 1040 -14.43 -36.99 29.78
CA VAL A 1040 -15.07 -35.82 29.19
C VAL A 1040 -14.20 -34.62 29.52
N ILE A 1041 -13.86 -33.82 28.52
CA ILE A 1041 -12.99 -32.65 28.64
C ILE A 1041 -13.68 -31.47 27.95
N GLN A 1042 -13.69 -30.29 28.57
CA GLN A 1042 -14.04 -29.05 27.87
C GLN A 1042 -13.03 -28.80 26.73
N HIS A 1043 -13.49 -28.30 25.58
CA HIS A 1043 -12.61 -27.91 24.49
C HIS A 1043 -12.69 -26.42 24.14
N SER A 1044 -13.90 -25.84 24.13
CA SER A 1044 -14.12 -24.39 24.00
C SER A 1044 -15.46 -23.98 24.61
N GLY A 1045 -15.67 -22.67 24.82
CA GLY A 1045 -16.86 -22.12 25.47
C GLY A 1045 -17.04 -22.56 26.94
N THR A 1046 -18.23 -22.34 27.49
CA THR A 1046 -18.59 -22.75 28.86
C THR A 1046 -19.96 -23.43 28.86
N PHE A 1047 -20.13 -24.42 29.74
CA PHE A 1047 -21.37 -25.19 29.87
C PHE A 1047 -21.51 -25.79 31.28
N LYS A 1048 -22.75 -26.10 31.67
CA LYS A 1048 -23.04 -27.07 32.75
C LYS A 1048 -23.30 -28.44 32.12
N PHE A 1049 -22.98 -29.52 32.82
CA PHE A 1049 -23.06 -30.90 32.33
C PHE A 1049 -23.82 -31.77 33.33
N ASN A 1050 -24.93 -32.40 32.93
CA ASN A 1050 -25.76 -33.26 33.78
C ASN A 1050 -25.42 -34.75 33.59
N TRP A 1051 -25.48 -35.25 32.36
CA TRP A 1051 -25.14 -36.65 32.05
C TRP A 1051 -24.67 -36.80 30.61
N PHE A 1052 -24.08 -37.96 30.31
CA PHE A 1052 -23.89 -38.43 28.92
C PHE A 1052 -24.39 -39.85 28.72
N ALA A 1053 -24.84 -40.14 27.50
CA ALA A 1053 -25.24 -41.47 27.08
C ALA A 1053 -24.43 -41.89 25.84
N ILE A 1054 -24.03 -43.16 25.81
CA ILE A 1054 -23.36 -43.78 24.67
C ILE A 1054 -24.15 -45.03 24.28
N ASP A 1055 -24.51 -45.12 23.00
CA ASP A 1055 -25.18 -46.30 22.44
C ASP A 1055 -24.72 -46.64 21.02
N ASN A 1056 -24.91 -47.90 20.62
CA ASN A 1056 -24.57 -48.39 19.29
C ASN A 1056 -25.81 -48.56 18.38
N CYS A 1057 -26.87 -47.80 18.64
CA CYS A 1057 -28.21 -47.99 18.09
C CYS A 1057 -28.62 -46.89 17.09
N ALA A 1058 -27.67 -46.45 16.24
CA ALA A 1058 -27.89 -45.35 15.30
C ALA A 1058 -28.90 -45.70 14.19
N ASN A 1059 -30.02 -44.97 14.16
CA ASN A 1059 -30.81 -44.80 12.94
C ASN A 1059 -29.95 -44.10 11.87
N ALA A 1060 -30.36 -44.20 10.60
CA ALA A 1060 -29.66 -43.56 9.49
C ALA A 1060 -29.49 -42.05 9.74
N PRO A 1061 -28.29 -41.48 9.51
CA PRO A 1061 -28.11 -40.03 9.58
C PRO A 1061 -28.97 -39.36 8.51
N ALA A 1062 -29.60 -38.24 8.85
CA ALA A 1062 -30.31 -37.43 7.87
C ALA A 1062 -29.34 -37.03 6.73
N PRO A 1063 -29.79 -37.05 5.46
CA PRO A 1063 -28.92 -36.67 4.33
C PRO A 1063 -28.53 -35.19 4.48
N ASP A 1064 -27.24 -34.94 4.66
CA ASP A 1064 -26.74 -33.58 4.87
C ASP A 1064 -26.84 -32.74 3.59
N SER A 1065 -27.78 -31.80 3.61
CA SER A 1065 -27.95 -30.78 2.57
C SER A 1065 -26.80 -29.75 2.54
N SER A 1066 -25.86 -29.78 3.49
CA SER A 1066 -24.71 -28.88 3.57
C SER A 1066 -23.48 -29.30 2.75
N SER A 1067 -23.57 -30.40 1.98
CA SER A 1067 -22.49 -30.95 1.12
C SER A 1067 -21.93 -30.04 0.00
N LEU A 1068 -22.35 -28.77 -0.04
CA LEU A 1068 -21.73 -27.67 -0.81
C LEU A 1068 -20.72 -26.83 0.00
N ARG A 1069 -20.54 -27.06 1.31
CA ARG A 1069 -19.52 -26.37 2.11
C ARG A 1069 -18.13 -26.94 1.83
N ALA A 1070 -17.30 -26.17 1.13
CA ALA A 1070 -15.89 -26.49 0.92
C ALA A 1070 -15.13 -26.60 2.25
N ASN A 1071 -14.25 -27.60 2.37
CA ASN A 1071 -13.43 -27.81 3.57
C ASN A 1071 -12.38 -26.70 3.76
N THR A 1072 -12.64 -25.78 4.69
CA THR A 1072 -11.69 -24.73 5.09
C THR A 1072 -11.13 -24.95 6.50
N LEU A 1073 -9.87 -25.43 6.52
CA LEU A 1073 -8.81 -25.20 7.53
C LEU A 1073 -8.80 -25.97 8.88
N ALA A 1074 -7.55 -26.25 9.31
CA ALA A 1074 -7.06 -26.75 10.61
C ALA A 1074 -7.47 -28.20 11.03
N THR A 1075 -6.59 -29.08 11.54
CA THR A 1075 -5.12 -29.05 11.74
C THR A 1075 -4.50 -30.47 11.72
N LEU A 1076 -3.16 -30.57 11.81
CA LEU A 1076 -2.32 -31.79 11.89
C LEU A 1076 -2.61 -32.68 13.14
N PRO A 1077 -2.10 -33.94 13.28
CA PRO A 1077 -1.18 -34.72 12.42
C PRO A 1077 -1.61 -36.20 12.14
N GLY A 1078 -0.80 -36.97 11.38
CA GLY A 1078 -0.83 -38.45 11.43
C GLY A 1078 -0.36 -39.19 10.16
N LYS A 1079 0.57 -40.17 10.27
CA LYS A 1079 0.95 -41.07 9.15
C LYS A 1079 0.01 -42.27 9.05
N THR A 1080 -0.44 -42.59 7.83
CA THR A 1080 -0.39 -43.97 7.29
C THR A 1080 0.18 -43.90 5.87
N ALA A 1081 1.01 -44.86 5.48
CA ALA A 1081 1.93 -44.71 4.34
C ALA A 1081 1.41 -45.36 3.05
N PRO A 1082 1.70 -44.78 1.87
CA PRO A 1082 1.74 -45.54 0.62
C PRO A 1082 3.01 -46.41 0.59
N ALA A 1083 2.88 -47.67 0.18
CA ALA A 1083 4.03 -48.56 0.00
C ALA A 1083 4.79 -48.20 -1.27
N THR A 1084 5.96 -47.55 -1.15
CA THR A 1084 6.81 -47.13 -2.28
C THR A 1084 8.30 -47.32 -1.99
N ASN A 1085 9.08 -47.66 -3.02
CA ASN A 1085 10.54 -47.85 -2.97
C ASN A 1085 11.33 -46.52 -2.87
N THR A 1086 10.94 -45.66 -1.93
CA THR A 1086 11.41 -44.27 -1.79
C THR A 1086 11.84 -43.99 -0.35
N LEU A 1087 13.01 -43.37 -0.18
CA LEU A 1087 13.52 -42.92 1.12
C LEU A 1087 12.49 -42.01 1.84
N GLN A 1088 11.99 -42.45 2.99
CA GLN A 1088 11.20 -41.62 3.90
C GLN A 1088 11.98 -41.34 5.19
N VAL A 1089 11.77 -40.16 5.78
CA VAL A 1089 12.29 -39.80 7.10
C VAL A 1089 11.21 -39.11 7.92
N TYR A 1090 11.06 -39.48 9.19
CA TYR A 1090 9.99 -38.97 10.05
C TYR A 1090 10.29 -39.20 11.55
N PRO A 1091 9.83 -38.34 12.47
CA PRO A 1091 9.12 -37.09 12.20
C PRO A 1091 10.02 -36.10 11.42
N ASN A 1092 9.39 -35.21 10.64
CA ASN A 1092 10.06 -34.17 9.89
C ASN A 1092 9.09 -32.99 9.75
N PRO A 1093 9.20 -31.93 10.58
CA PRO A 1093 10.31 -31.64 11.50
C PRO A 1093 10.56 -32.69 12.60
N VAL A 1094 11.80 -32.78 13.06
CA VAL A 1094 12.28 -33.67 14.14
C VAL A 1094 12.75 -32.85 15.32
N ASN A 1095 12.41 -33.27 16.54
CA ASN A 1095 12.97 -32.69 17.77
C ASN A 1095 14.25 -33.44 18.19
N GLU A 1096 14.18 -34.76 18.40
CA GLU A 1096 15.31 -35.54 18.97
C GLU A 1096 15.61 -36.81 18.20
N THR A 1097 14.64 -37.70 17.98
CA THR A 1097 14.85 -38.97 17.26
C THR A 1097 14.17 -38.94 15.90
N ILE A 1098 14.88 -39.36 14.85
CA ILE A 1098 14.33 -39.55 13.50
C ILE A 1098 14.36 -41.03 13.11
N THR A 1099 13.29 -41.49 12.46
CA THR A 1099 13.20 -42.78 11.77
C THR A 1099 13.53 -42.58 10.30
N ILE A 1100 14.30 -43.50 9.73
CA ILE A 1100 14.66 -43.56 8.33
C ILE A 1100 14.13 -44.88 7.76
N GLU A 1101 13.30 -44.81 6.72
CA GLU A 1101 12.82 -45.95 5.94
C GLU A 1101 13.49 -45.91 4.56
N THR A 1102 14.33 -46.90 4.25
CA THR A 1102 15.22 -46.93 3.08
C THR A 1102 14.58 -47.56 1.83
N GLY A 1103 13.45 -48.26 2.02
CA GLY A 1103 12.86 -49.15 1.02
C GLY A 1103 13.71 -50.41 0.81
N ASN A 1104 13.45 -51.15 -0.26
CA ASN A 1104 14.18 -52.40 -0.56
C ASN A 1104 15.58 -52.16 -1.18
N ARG A 1105 16.34 -51.16 -0.69
CA ARG A 1105 17.64 -50.76 -1.26
C ARG A 1105 18.77 -50.86 -0.22
N PRO A 1106 19.85 -51.62 -0.50
CA PRO A 1106 20.97 -51.74 0.41
C PRO A 1106 21.85 -50.49 0.39
N TYR A 1107 21.74 -49.70 1.47
CA TYR A 1107 22.66 -48.62 1.81
C TYR A 1107 23.65 -49.09 2.89
N LYS A 1108 24.81 -48.44 2.99
CA LYS A 1108 25.91 -48.77 3.91
C LYS A 1108 26.20 -47.67 4.93
N THR A 1109 26.00 -46.40 4.55
CA THR A 1109 26.25 -45.24 5.43
C THR A 1109 25.15 -44.21 5.30
N MET A 1110 24.90 -43.51 6.41
CA MET A 1110 24.02 -42.35 6.50
C MET A 1110 24.83 -41.14 6.95
N GLN A 1111 24.66 -40.02 6.27
CA GLN A 1111 25.33 -38.74 6.52
C GLN A 1111 24.28 -37.68 6.84
N LEU A 1112 24.55 -36.85 7.85
CA LEU A 1112 23.86 -35.58 8.08
C LEU A 1112 24.73 -34.46 7.54
N LEU A 1113 24.20 -33.65 6.63
CA LEU A 1113 24.86 -32.50 6.02
C LEU A 1113 24.12 -31.20 6.42
N ASP A 1114 24.84 -30.09 6.55
CA ASP A 1114 24.19 -28.77 6.52
C ASP A 1114 23.75 -28.38 5.10
N MET A 1115 23.01 -27.26 4.96
CA MET A 1115 22.50 -26.80 3.67
C MET A 1115 23.60 -26.36 2.67
N SER A 1116 24.86 -26.23 3.08
CA SER A 1116 26.00 -26.04 2.16
C SER A 1116 26.54 -27.37 1.61
N GLY A 1117 26.08 -28.50 2.16
CA GLY A 1117 26.53 -29.84 1.81
C GLY A 1117 27.71 -30.36 2.65
N ARG A 1118 28.18 -29.58 3.65
CA ARG A 1118 29.25 -29.99 4.56
C ARG A 1118 28.74 -31.06 5.54
N LEU A 1119 29.55 -32.11 5.73
CA LEU A 1119 29.26 -33.21 6.63
C LEU A 1119 29.32 -32.76 8.10
N LEU A 1120 28.28 -33.07 8.87
CA LEU A 1120 28.19 -32.80 10.30
C LEU A 1120 28.37 -34.07 11.13
N GLN A 1121 27.72 -35.17 10.71
CA GLN A 1121 27.74 -36.45 11.41
C GLN A 1121 27.48 -37.62 10.44
N GLN A 1122 28.00 -38.80 10.75
CA GLN A 1122 27.84 -40.00 9.92
C GLN A 1122 27.62 -41.24 10.80
N TRP A 1123 26.76 -42.16 10.34
CA TRP A 1123 26.48 -43.44 10.97
C TRP A 1123 26.56 -44.59 9.95
N PRO A 1124 26.92 -45.82 10.35
CA PRO A 1124 26.69 -47.01 9.54
C PRO A 1124 25.20 -47.32 9.44
N VAL A 1125 24.77 -47.85 8.29
CA VAL A 1125 23.43 -48.43 8.12
C VAL A 1125 23.51 -49.92 8.47
N PRO A 1126 22.67 -50.46 9.38
CA PRO A 1126 22.70 -51.89 9.71
C PRO A 1126 22.39 -52.75 8.48
N ALA A 1127 23.12 -53.86 8.31
CA ALA A 1127 22.99 -54.71 7.14
C ALA A 1127 21.57 -55.27 6.99
N GLY A 1128 20.96 -55.06 5.82
CA GLY A 1128 19.58 -55.48 5.53
C GLY A 1128 18.47 -54.59 6.10
N ALA A 1129 18.79 -53.50 6.83
CA ALA A 1129 17.78 -52.62 7.42
C ALA A 1129 17.00 -51.82 6.37
N THR A 1130 15.74 -52.20 6.16
CA THR A 1130 14.73 -51.41 5.42
C THR A 1130 14.21 -50.22 6.24
N ARG A 1131 14.45 -50.23 7.56
CA ARG A 1131 14.08 -49.18 8.52
C ARG A 1131 15.03 -49.17 9.72
N PHE A 1132 15.44 -47.98 10.18
CA PHE A 1132 16.21 -47.78 11.41
C PHE A 1132 15.97 -46.38 11.99
N THR A 1133 16.48 -46.10 13.19
CA THR A 1133 16.36 -44.81 13.90
C THR A 1133 17.72 -44.20 14.23
N THR A 1134 17.77 -42.88 14.44
CA THR A 1134 18.97 -42.17 14.90
C THR A 1134 18.60 -40.95 15.75
N HIS A 1135 19.49 -40.62 16.69
CA HIS A 1135 19.33 -39.48 17.59
C HIS A 1135 20.07 -38.25 17.04
N LEU A 1136 19.39 -37.10 17.06
CA LEU A 1136 19.83 -35.80 16.53
C LEU A 1136 19.74 -34.68 17.58
N GLY A 1137 19.48 -34.98 18.85
CA GLY A 1137 19.33 -33.96 19.92
C GLY A 1137 20.53 -33.02 20.09
N ASN A 1138 21.74 -33.47 19.74
CA ASN A 1138 22.97 -32.67 19.82
C ASN A 1138 23.17 -31.73 18.59
N ILE A 1139 22.23 -31.71 17.64
CA ILE A 1139 22.27 -30.85 16.46
C ILE A 1139 21.43 -29.58 16.71
N PRO A 1140 21.93 -28.38 16.41
CA PRO A 1140 21.16 -27.14 16.55
C PRO A 1140 19.86 -27.13 15.74
N VAL A 1141 18.91 -26.27 16.12
CA VAL A 1141 17.69 -26.04 15.32
C VAL A 1141 18.05 -25.49 13.94
N GLY A 1142 17.43 -26.02 12.88
CA GLY A 1142 17.85 -25.67 11.53
C GLY A 1142 17.38 -26.61 10.42
N ASN A 1143 17.89 -26.36 9.21
CA ASN A 1143 17.62 -27.16 8.02
C ASN A 1143 18.85 -28.01 7.69
N TYR A 1144 18.66 -29.31 7.43
CA TYR A 1144 19.73 -30.25 7.16
C TYR A 1144 19.36 -31.23 6.04
N ILE A 1145 20.31 -32.00 5.54
CA ILE A 1145 20.10 -33.03 4.52
C ILE A 1145 20.61 -34.37 5.09
N ILE A 1146 19.72 -35.36 5.18
CA ILE A 1146 20.15 -36.76 5.35
C ILE A 1146 20.48 -37.33 3.98
N ARG A 1147 21.69 -37.89 3.82
CA ARG A 1147 22.16 -38.57 2.61
C ARG A 1147 22.52 -40.02 2.93
N LEU A 1148 21.98 -40.96 2.17
CA LEU A 1148 22.35 -42.38 2.23
C LEU A 1148 23.31 -42.72 1.08
N GLN A 1149 24.39 -43.46 1.39
CA GLN A 1149 25.35 -43.96 0.39
C GLN A 1149 25.52 -45.48 0.53
N GLY A 1150 25.96 -46.15 -0.55
CA GLY A 1150 26.14 -47.60 -0.60
C GLY A 1150 26.46 -48.07 -2.02
N ASN A 1151 26.17 -49.34 -2.32
CA ASN A 1151 26.36 -49.90 -3.67
C ASN A 1151 25.29 -49.46 -4.68
N THR A 1152 24.36 -48.59 -4.28
CA THR A 1152 23.28 -48.07 -5.13
C THR A 1152 23.30 -46.54 -5.16
N ALA A 1153 22.63 -45.93 -6.14
CA ALA A 1153 22.61 -44.47 -6.30
C ALA A 1153 22.21 -43.76 -4.98
N PRO A 1154 22.99 -42.76 -4.53
CA PRO A 1154 22.80 -42.15 -3.23
C PRO A 1154 21.46 -41.42 -3.16
N ALA A 1155 20.70 -41.72 -2.11
CA ALA A 1155 19.46 -41.01 -1.82
C ALA A 1155 19.76 -39.80 -0.91
N SER A 1156 18.96 -38.74 -1.00
CA SER A 1156 19.06 -37.58 -0.11
C SER A 1156 17.69 -36.98 0.15
N VAL A 1157 17.46 -36.52 1.37
CA VAL A 1157 16.19 -35.95 1.83
C VAL A 1157 16.45 -34.82 2.81
N LYS A 1158 15.71 -33.72 2.65
CA LYS A 1158 15.81 -32.56 3.55
C LYS A 1158 15.05 -32.84 4.85
N ILE A 1159 15.66 -32.51 5.98
CA ILE A 1159 15.02 -32.51 7.30
C ILE A 1159 15.05 -31.12 7.94
N ILE A 1160 14.11 -30.89 8.85
CA ILE A 1160 14.03 -29.70 9.69
C ILE A 1160 14.21 -30.15 11.15
N LYS A 1161 15.23 -29.67 11.84
CA LYS A 1161 15.44 -29.86 13.28
C LYS A 1161 14.75 -28.71 14.03
N GLN A 1162 13.82 -29.05 14.90
CA GLN A 1162 13.17 -28.15 15.87
C GLN A 1162 13.76 -28.35 17.26
#